data_AF-A0A9E4BV65-F1
#
_entry.id   AF-A0A9E4BV65-F1
#
_cell.length_a   1.000
_cell.length_b   1.000
_cell.length_c   1.000
_cell.angle_alpha   90.00
_cell.angle_beta   90.00
_cell.angle_gamma   90.00
#
_symmetry.space_group_name_H-M   'P 1'
#
loop_
_entity.id
_entity.type
_entity.pdbx_description
1 polymer ?
#
loop_
_entity_poly.entity_id
_entity_poly.type
_entity_poly.pdbx_seq_one_letter_code
_entity_poly.pdbx_strand_id
1 'polypeptide(L)'
;MQIERPRPLEPETHLHTATRVLVAAPRSGHGRTAAGRIHRALRERNARAELLEDPPADVLTGADGPVIVVGNLADSRCVRELYFRFLCVTDLWYPGPGGYELRTLCDPFGTGNNIIHVGYSDADGANAVADRFRSRLDDPIPHLTDLEVTRLPMSAHEVAQVREEPLLPTAWQIANTMQGDLKGYLYYLTGDPELGEEYRRAWDAVVESGYEKSEKIVQAHLYSLSRLQPWRLVEHMDLFSQAERLAITRFIYGWAESAEGWHHVAHCPRVVSMHVPRQNHELIPALALTCAAAYFRTYFPELPGPEQWEHAARRAYAPYGTSWKPLCDGLCHGWWMSQPVMVEYGLNDPEHAYFEEGGARQAADAAMAVVNNEGWLPSAGDSDLNRQFPGPSLRAAAAYYNDGRYGFVHDLAPPERRLVSLTSLPRAFDAGVAPNVPDDRTGVTVVPVDPLLYHSWERDPRGAPGVVTTPPSAPIDHCFDKLSVRTGWEPNDDFLLIDGLGGGSHSYDDAGGILDYARLGLSLIVQEDSFVHSAPEHMSAVTVARDGEFGEIPGFAVLEANETDGEGNVYLRIRLKDYAGADWVREIHLFPGTCVVFNDTVIAKQAGDYAVEARFRTPAHLDLDGREARCTRRSPSAGDVTFRIETCRSWKIPSICVIRIRWIRTYGENGTMPTTSSYRRLWRGAPSTWKPVRACV
;
A
#
# COMPACT_ATOMS: atom_id res chain seq x y z
N MET A 1 19.89 -5.29 32.47
CA MET A 1 19.17 -4.31 31.64
C MET A 1 18.96 -3.04 32.46
N GLN A 2 19.24 -1.85 31.93
CA GLN A 2 19.28 -0.58 32.69
C GLN A 2 17.91 0.03 33.04
N ILE A 3 16.81 -0.46 32.47
CA ILE A 3 15.46 0.06 32.75
C ILE A 3 14.90 -0.61 34.00
N GLU A 4 14.82 0.11 35.11
CA GLU A 4 14.32 -0.42 36.40
C GLU A 4 12.81 -0.26 36.59
N ARG A 5 12.19 0.72 35.91
CA ARG A 5 10.76 1.06 36.00
C ARG A 5 10.22 1.42 34.61
N PRO A 6 8.94 1.17 34.31
CA PRO A 6 8.32 1.68 33.09
C PRO A 6 8.18 3.20 33.19
N ARG A 7 7.83 3.88 32.09
CA ARG A 7 7.58 5.33 32.17
C ARG A 7 6.45 5.61 33.17
N PRO A 8 6.55 6.68 33.97
CA PRO A 8 5.44 7.07 34.83
C PRO A 8 4.23 7.42 33.97
N LEU A 9 3.03 7.06 34.45
CA LEU A 9 1.77 7.54 33.90
C LEU A 9 1.04 8.29 34.99
N GLU A 10 0.66 9.52 34.69
CA GLU A 10 -0.24 10.31 35.51
C GLU A 10 -1.58 10.37 34.77
N PRO A 11 -2.52 9.44 35.06
CA PRO A 11 -3.74 9.29 34.28
C PRO A 11 -4.77 10.40 34.56
N GLU A 12 -4.62 11.10 35.70
CA GLU A 12 -5.41 12.26 36.08
C GLU A 12 -4.81 13.55 35.51
N THR A 13 -5.65 14.50 35.11
CA THR A 13 -5.22 15.79 34.56
C THR A 13 -5.62 16.92 35.49
N HIS A 14 -4.65 17.45 36.24
CA HIS A 14 -4.90 18.50 37.25
C HIS A 14 -5.25 19.85 36.62
N LEU A 15 -6.27 20.51 37.17
CA LEU A 15 -6.72 21.85 36.77
C LEU A 15 -6.23 22.91 37.76
N HIS A 16 -4.92 22.97 38.02
CA HIS A 16 -4.37 23.94 38.96
C HIS A 16 -4.67 25.38 38.52
N THR A 17 -5.17 26.23 39.43
CA THR A 17 -5.49 27.64 39.15
C THR A 17 -4.29 28.46 38.66
N ALA A 18 -3.07 28.03 38.96
CA ALA A 18 -1.83 28.64 38.48
C ALA A 18 -1.45 28.19 37.05
N THR A 19 -1.80 26.95 36.68
CA THR A 19 -1.41 26.31 35.41
C THR A 19 -2.45 26.61 34.33
N ARG A 20 -2.00 27.05 33.17
CA ARG A 20 -2.87 27.37 32.05
C ARG A 20 -3.33 26.08 31.37
N VAL A 21 -4.64 25.97 31.12
CA VAL A 21 -5.22 24.88 30.32
C VAL A 21 -5.54 25.44 28.93
N LEU A 22 -4.98 24.83 27.90
CA LEU A 22 -5.21 25.26 26.52
C LEU A 22 -6.36 24.44 25.91
N VAL A 23 -7.31 25.11 25.27
CA VAL A 23 -8.31 24.48 24.40
C VAL A 23 -7.97 24.84 22.96
N ALA A 24 -7.48 23.87 22.19
CA ALA A 24 -7.24 23.98 20.76
C ALA A 24 -8.53 23.64 20.01
N ALA A 25 -9.25 24.67 19.55
CA ALA A 25 -10.46 24.52 18.75
C ALA A 25 -10.12 24.21 17.28
N PRO A 26 -10.96 23.46 16.54
CA PRO A 26 -10.76 23.22 15.12
C PRO A 26 -11.35 24.35 14.24
N ARG A 27 -11.18 24.25 12.92
CA ARG A 27 -11.71 25.19 11.92
C ARG A 27 -13.21 25.00 11.62
N SER A 28 -13.81 23.86 11.94
CA SER A 28 -15.22 23.60 11.64
C SER A 28 -16.18 24.40 12.56
N GLY A 29 -17.38 24.70 12.08
CA GLY A 29 -18.37 25.46 12.85
C GLY A 29 -18.90 24.71 14.09
N HIS A 30 -19.20 23.42 13.94
CA HIS A 30 -19.63 22.57 15.05
C HIS A 30 -18.49 22.33 16.05
N GLY A 31 -17.26 22.14 15.56
CA GLY A 31 -16.09 21.96 16.41
C GLY A 31 -15.73 23.19 17.25
N ARG A 32 -15.78 24.39 16.66
CA ARG A 32 -15.66 25.64 17.44
C ARG A 32 -16.75 25.77 18.50
N THR A 33 -17.97 25.35 18.19
CA THR A 33 -19.08 25.36 19.16
C THR A 33 -18.80 24.40 20.32
N ALA A 34 -18.34 23.18 20.03
CA ALA A 34 -17.93 22.20 21.04
C ALA A 34 -16.77 22.73 21.91
N ALA A 35 -15.71 23.25 21.30
CA ALA A 35 -14.56 23.82 21.99
C ALA A 35 -14.96 25.02 22.90
N GLY A 36 -15.86 25.89 22.42
CA GLY A 36 -16.39 27.00 23.22
C GLY A 36 -17.21 26.53 24.43
N ARG A 37 -17.97 25.44 24.31
CA ARG A 37 -18.70 24.83 25.43
C ARG A 37 -17.74 24.25 26.47
N ILE A 38 -16.69 23.55 26.01
CA ILE A 38 -15.64 22.99 26.87
C ILE A 38 -14.88 24.09 27.61
N HIS A 39 -14.45 25.13 26.88
CA HIS A 39 -13.78 26.30 27.45
C HIS A 39 -14.63 26.97 28.53
N ARG A 40 -15.93 27.15 28.29
CA ARG A 40 -16.86 27.69 29.29
C ARG A 40 -16.96 26.78 30.52
N ALA A 41 -17.11 25.48 30.34
CA ALA A 41 -17.20 24.52 31.44
C ALA A 41 -15.95 24.54 32.33
N LEU A 42 -14.76 24.65 31.73
CA LEU A 42 -13.49 24.82 32.47
C LEU A 42 -13.49 26.12 33.29
N ARG A 43 -13.93 27.23 32.70
CA ARG A 43 -14.01 28.54 33.38
C ARG A 43 -15.00 28.52 34.54
N GLU A 44 -16.13 27.84 34.40
CA GLU A 44 -17.14 27.66 35.46
C GLU A 44 -16.57 26.87 36.65
N ARG A 45 -15.52 26.05 36.45
CA ARG A 45 -14.76 25.36 37.50
C ARG A 45 -13.53 26.15 37.99
N ASN A 46 -13.41 27.43 37.64
CA ASN A 46 -12.28 28.31 37.98
C ASN A 46 -10.92 27.89 37.39
N ALA A 47 -10.88 27.02 36.37
CA ALA A 47 -9.64 26.71 35.67
C ALA A 47 -9.15 27.91 34.84
N ARG A 48 -7.83 28.10 34.74
CA ARG A 48 -7.20 29.13 33.89
C ARG A 48 -7.20 28.69 32.43
N ALA A 49 -8.38 28.65 31.81
CA ALA A 49 -8.56 28.16 30.45
C ALA A 49 -8.41 29.26 29.38
N GLU A 50 -7.62 28.97 28.35
CA GLU A 50 -7.46 29.77 27.13
C GLU A 50 -7.95 29.00 25.91
N LEU A 51 -8.67 29.67 25.02
CA LEU A 51 -9.18 29.09 23.77
C LEU A 51 -8.37 29.66 22.61
N LEU A 52 -7.77 28.79 21.79
CA LEU A 52 -7.11 29.16 20.54
C LEU A 52 -7.86 28.54 19.36
N GLU A 53 -8.05 29.32 18.30
CA GLU A 53 -8.69 28.85 17.08
C GLU A 53 -7.66 28.22 16.13
N ASP A 54 -7.85 26.93 15.87
CA ASP A 54 -7.03 26.05 15.03
C ASP A 54 -5.53 26.34 15.17
N PRO A 55 -4.93 26.30 16.37
CA PRO A 55 -3.52 26.65 16.53
C PRO A 55 -2.59 25.69 15.77
N PRO A 56 -1.37 26.12 15.42
CA PRO A 56 -0.32 25.21 14.94
C PRO A 56 -0.03 24.10 15.97
N ALA A 57 0.52 22.97 15.51
CA ALA A 57 0.73 21.78 16.34
C ALA A 57 1.87 21.91 17.35
N ASP A 58 2.69 22.96 17.27
CA ASP A 58 3.73 23.28 18.25
C ASP A 58 3.15 23.53 19.66
N VAL A 59 1.88 23.91 19.77
CA VAL A 59 1.20 24.00 21.07
C VAL A 59 1.12 22.66 21.81
N LEU A 60 1.22 21.53 21.11
CA LEU A 60 1.19 20.19 21.73
C LEU A 60 2.47 19.89 22.51
N THR A 61 3.57 20.57 22.21
CA THR A 61 4.87 20.38 22.86
C THR A 61 5.33 21.63 23.63
N GLY A 62 4.84 22.82 23.27
CA GLY A 62 5.25 24.10 23.84
C GLY A 62 4.32 24.67 24.92
N ALA A 63 3.19 24.03 25.22
CA ALA A 63 2.29 24.51 26.27
C ALA A 63 2.83 24.21 27.68
N ASP A 64 2.73 25.20 28.58
CA ASP A 64 3.13 25.07 29.99
C ASP A 64 2.12 24.28 30.86
N GLY A 65 1.16 23.59 30.25
CA GLY A 65 0.05 22.92 30.93
C GLY A 65 -0.75 22.01 30.01
N PRO A 66 -1.81 21.36 30.53
CA PRO A 66 -2.62 20.42 29.74
C PRO A 66 -3.27 21.07 28.51
N VAL A 67 -3.36 20.29 27.43
CA VAL A 67 -3.97 20.71 26.18
C VAL A 67 -5.20 19.85 25.88
N ILE A 68 -6.35 20.49 25.71
CA ILE A 68 -7.57 19.88 25.19
C ILE A 68 -7.63 20.13 23.69
N VAL A 69 -7.53 19.07 22.91
CA VAL A 69 -7.53 19.13 21.45
C VAL A 69 -8.89 18.67 20.95
N VAL A 70 -9.62 19.58 20.31
CA VAL A 70 -10.96 19.32 19.77
C VAL A 70 -10.89 19.22 18.25
N GLY A 71 -11.49 18.19 17.66
CA GLY A 71 -11.62 18.05 16.21
C GLY A 71 -11.25 16.67 15.67
N ASN A 72 -10.93 16.63 14.39
CA ASN A 72 -10.50 15.44 13.67
C ASN A 72 -9.43 15.78 12.61
N LEU A 73 -8.98 14.78 11.85
CA LEU A 73 -8.00 14.95 10.76
C LEU A 73 -8.36 16.08 9.78
N ALA A 74 -9.64 16.25 9.44
CA ALA A 74 -10.09 17.18 8.41
C ALA A 74 -10.07 18.65 8.88
N ASP A 75 -10.30 18.90 10.17
CA ASP A 75 -10.62 20.24 10.67
C ASP A 75 -9.67 20.81 11.73
N SER A 76 -8.76 20.03 12.30
CA SER A 76 -7.81 20.50 13.32
C SER A 76 -6.34 20.19 12.96
N ARG A 77 -5.49 21.23 12.93
CA ARG A 77 -4.04 21.08 12.76
C ARG A 77 -3.36 20.26 13.87
N CYS A 78 -3.85 20.37 15.10
CA CYS A 78 -3.35 19.61 16.25
C CYS A 78 -3.69 18.11 16.13
N VAL A 79 -4.97 17.77 15.91
CA VAL A 79 -5.37 16.38 15.61
C VAL A 79 -4.65 15.82 14.40
N ARG A 80 -4.41 16.59 13.32
CA ARG A 80 -3.61 16.13 12.18
C ARG A 80 -2.22 15.66 12.58
N GLU A 81 -1.52 16.40 13.45
CA GLU A 81 -0.21 15.99 13.98
C GLU A 81 -0.30 14.69 14.80
N LEU A 82 -1.28 14.60 15.71
CA LEU A 82 -1.53 13.38 16.49
C LEU A 82 -1.86 12.18 15.57
N TYR A 83 -2.64 12.42 14.53
CA TYR A 83 -3.02 11.43 13.53
C TYR A 83 -1.78 10.95 12.79
N PHE A 84 -0.96 11.85 12.24
CA PHE A 84 0.25 11.51 11.47
C PHE A 84 1.26 10.70 12.29
N ARG A 85 1.45 11.04 13.58
CA ARG A 85 2.31 10.29 14.52
C ARG A 85 1.71 8.98 15.05
N PHE A 86 0.53 8.62 14.57
CA PHE A 86 -0.24 7.45 15.00
C PHE A 86 -0.51 7.44 16.52
N LEU A 87 -0.93 8.60 17.05
CA LEU A 87 -1.36 8.78 18.44
C LEU A 87 -2.90 8.86 18.58
N CYS A 88 -3.60 9.13 17.48
CA CYS A 88 -5.03 8.95 17.33
C CYS A 88 -5.40 8.56 15.89
N VAL A 89 -6.65 8.18 15.69
CA VAL A 89 -7.17 7.76 14.36
C VAL A 89 -8.50 8.41 14.00
N THR A 90 -8.88 9.47 14.70
CA THR A 90 -10.15 10.19 14.49
C THR A 90 -10.11 11.06 13.23
N ASP A 91 -11.07 10.81 12.35
CA ASP A 91 -11.29 11.48 11.07
C ASP A 91 -12.81 11.54 10.77
N LEU A 92 -13.21 11.87 9.55
CA LEU A 92 -14.63 11.89 9.19
C LEU A 92 -15.25 10.47 9.03
N TRP A 93 -14.44 9.41 9.07
CA TRP A 93 -14.89 8.03 8.98
C TRP A 93 -15.04 7.35 10.34
N TYR A 94 -14.03 7.47 11.22
CA TYR A 94 -14.05 6.96 12.59
C TYR A 94 -14.01 8.15 13.58
N PRO A 95 -14.82 8.16 14.65
CA PRO A 95 -15.65 7.08 15.21
C PRO A 95 -16.96 6.79 14.45
N GLY A 96 -17.28 7.60 13.43
CA GLY A 96 -18.44 7.42 12.57
C GLY A 96 -19.59 8.40 12.90
N PRO A 97 -20.66 8.39 12.09
CA PRO A 97 -21.77 9.31 12.23
C PRO A 97 -22.38 9.29 13.63
N GLY A 98 -22.55 10.47 14.24
CA GLY A 98 -23.03 10.66 15.62
C GLY A 98 -22.10 10.13 16.73
N GLY A 99 -21.01 9.44 16.38
CA GLY A 99 -20.06 8.87 17.31
C GLY A 99 -19.05 9.89 17.84
N TYR A 100 -18.38 9.55 18.93
CA TYR A 100 -17.33 10.37 19.53
C TYR A 100 -16.19 9.57 20.16
N GLU A 101 -15.04 10.23 20.29
CA GLU A 101 -13.89 9.76 21.05
C GLU A 101 -13.51 10.82 22.09
N LEU A 102 -13.57 10.45 23.37
CA LEU A 102 -13.07 11.29 24.46
C LEU A 102 -11.98 10.53 25.22
N ARG A 103 -10.73 10.94 25.03
CA ARG A 103 -9.56 10.17 25.49
C ARG A 103 -8.50 11.04 26.14
N THR A 104 -7.92 10.56 27.24
CA THR A 104 -6.69 11.11 27.81
C THR A 104 -5.49 10.43 27.17
N LEU A 105 -4.62 11.19 26.53
CA LEU A 105 -3.30 10.76 26.09
C LEU A 105 -2.30 11.17 27.17
N CYS A 106 -1.75 10.19 27.87
CA CYS A 106 -0.86 10.44 29.01
C CYS A 106 0.54 10.87 28.55
N ASP A 107 0.85 12.15 28.80
CA ASP A 107 2.08 12.85 28.44
C ASP A 107 2.75 12.39 27.13
N PRO A 108 2.07 12.40 25.97
CA PRO A 108 2.50 11.72 24.76
C PRO A 108 3.81 12.26 24.16
N PHE A 109 4.25 13.46 24.57
CA PHE A 109 5.43 14.15 24.10
C PHE A 109 6.49 14.42 25.19
N GLY A 110 6.32 13.90 26.41
CA GLY A 110 7.29 14.12 27.50
C GLY A 110 7.35 15.56 28.01
N THR A 111 6.24 16.29 27.91
CA THR A 111 6.09 17.67 28.39
C THR A 111 5.73 17.74 29.87
N GLY A 112 5.43 16.60 30.50
CA GLY A 112 4.86 16.51 31.83
C GLY A 112 3.35 16.80 31.90
N ASN A 113 2.68 16.95 30.76
CA ASN A 113 1.26 17.32 30.67
C ASN A 113 0.47 16.37 29.77
N ASN A 114 -0.73 16.01 30.22
CA ASN A 114 -1.65 15.21 29.40
C ASN A 114 -2.28 16.03 28.28
N ILE A 115 -2.62 15.31 27.20
CA ILE A 115 -3.48 15.81 26.13
C ILE A 115 -4.85 15.15 26.28
N ILE A 116 -5.92 15.93 26.30
CA ILE A 116 -7.29 15.39 26.23
C ILE A 116 -7.78 15.55 24.80
N HIS A 117 -7.95 14.43 24.11
CA HIS A 117 -8.52 14.39 22.77
C HIS A 117 -10.04 14.35 22.84
N VAL A 118 -10.68 15.26 22.12
CA VAL A 118 -12.14 15.41 22.00
C VAL A 118 -12.49 15.29 20.50
N GLY A 119 -12.62 14.05 20.05
CA GLY A 119 -12.80 13.67 18.66
C GLY A 119 -14.25 13.35 18.29
N TYR A 120 -14.58 13.59 17.01
CA TYR A 120 -15.90 13.33 16.41
C TYR A 120 -15.77 13.23 14.88
N SER A 121 -16.74 12.60 14.22
CA SER A 121 -16.81 12.58 12.74
C SER A 121 -17.79 13.60 12.14
N ASP A 122 -18.77 14.08 12.92
CA ASP A 122 -19.77 15.03 12.45
C ASP A 122 -20.27 15.99 13.56
N ALA A 123 -21.25 16.83 13.22
CA ALA A 123 -21.80 17.82 14.13
C ALA A 123 -22.55 17.20 15.33
N ASP A 124 -23.18 16.05 15.16
CA ASP A 124 -23.92 15.37 16.23
C ASP A 124 -22.93 14.75 17.22
N GLY A 125 -21.87 14.09 16.72
CA GLY A 125 -20.75 13.61 17.52
C GLY A 125 -20.05 14.75 18.27
N ALA A 126 -19.82 15.90 17.62
CA ALA A 126 -19.23 17.08 18.26
C ALA A 126 -20.07 17.62 19.44
N ASN A 127 -21.40 17.57 19.30
CA ASN A 127 -22.30 17.94 20.39
C ASN A 127 -22.28 16.92 21.53
N ALA A 128 -22.33 15.64 21.20
CA ALA A 128 -22.33 14.53 22.16
C ALA A 128 -21.05 14.51 23.00
N VAL A 129 -19.87 14.65 22.37
CA VAL A 129 -18.58 14.63 23.06
C VAL A 129 -18.41 15.82 24.00
N ALA A 130 -18.91 17.01 23.63
CA ALA A 130 -18.86 18.18 24.49
C ALA A 130 -19.74 18.01 25.74
N ASP A 131 -20.91 17.37 25.60
CA ASP A 131 -21.75 17.01 26.74
C ASP A 131 -21.09 15.94 27.61
N ARG A 132 -20.47 14.93 26.99
CA ARG A 132 -19.74 13.89 27.70
C ARG A 132 -18.58 14.48 28.49
N PHE A 133 -17.74 15.31 27.87
CA PHE A 133 -16.64 16.01 28.54
C PHE A 133 -17.15 16.78 29.76
N ARG A 134 -18.20 17.60 29.60
CA ARG A 134 -18.76 18.39 30.71
C ARG A 134 -19.27 17.49 31.84
N SER A 135 -19.86 16.34 31.54
CA SER A 135 -20.33 15.39 32.56
C SER A 135 -19.20 14.68 33.31
N ARG A 136 -18.02 14.56 32.69
CA ARG A 136 -16.81 13.93 33.25
C ARG A 136 -15.85 14.94 33.86
N LEU A 137 -16.09 16.23 33.65
CA LEU A 137 -15.23 17.31 34.14
C LEU A 137 -15.21 17.32 35.67
N ASP A 138 -14.02 17.05 36.22
CA ASP A 138 -13.69 17.15 37.64
C ASP A 138 -12.32 17.81 37.84
N ASP A 139 -11.90 18.04 39.08
CA ASP A 139 -10.54 18.48 39.41
C ASP A 139 -9.88 17.52 40.42
N PRO A 140 -8.92 16.68 39.98
CA PRO A 140 -8.41 16.57 38.61
C PRO A 140 -9.43 15.96 37.63
N ILE A 141 -9.26 16.22 36.33
CA ILE A 141 -10.02 15.49 35.30
C ILE A 141 -9.58 14.02 35.38
N PRO A 142 -10.52 13.06 35.51
CA PRO A 142 -10.18 11.65 35.59
C PRO A 142 -9.58 11.13 34.28
N HIS A 143 -9.05 9.92 34.30
CA HIS A 143 -8.65 9.24 33.07
C HIS A 143 -9.86 9.00 32.16
N LEU A 144 -9.80 9.46 30.92
CA LEU A 144 -10.90 9.39 29.97
C LEU A 144 -10.62 8.33 28.90
N THR A 145 -11.58 7.42 28.74
CA THR A 145 -11.64 6.39 27.70
C THR A 145 -13.10 6.22 27.23
N ASP A 146 -13.82 7.34 27.14
CA ASP A 146 -15.23 7.40 26.82
C ASP A 146 -15.44 7.40 25.30
N LEU A 147 -15.95 6.29 24.75
CA LEU A 147 -16.09 6.07 23.31
C LEU A 147 -17.56 5.78 22.94
N GLU A 148 -18.01 6.35 21.83
CA GLU A 148 -19.25 5.95 21.15
C GLU A 148 -18.92 5.74 19.68
N VAL A 149 -18.78 4.47 19.25
CA VAL A 149 -18.23 4.12 17.93
C VAL A 149 -19.32 3.48 17.07
N THR A 150 -19.60 4.13 15.94
CA THR A 150 -20.61 3.67 14.97
C THR A 150 -19.98 3.18 13.67
N ARG A 151 -18.67 3.42 13.46
CA ARG A 151 -17.92 2.93 12.31
C ARG A 151 -16.44 2.75 12.65
N LEU A 152 -15.87 1.63 12.21
CA LEU A 152 -14.45 1.30 12.38
C LEU A 152 -13.64 1.59 11.10
N PRO A 153 -12.35 1.95 11.21
CA PRO A 153 -11.44 2.08 10.07
C PRO A 153 -10.89 0.71 9.62
N MET A 154 -11.67 -0.36 9.81
CA MET A 154 -11.33 -1.75 9.49
C MET A 154 -12.47 -2.38 8.70
N SER A 155 -12.18 -3.37 7.86
CA SER A 155 -13.24 -4.14 7.19
C SER A 155 -14.08 -4.93 8.20
N ALA A 156 -15.38 -5.07 7.93
CA ALA A 156 -16.28 -5.84 8.81
C ALA A 156 -15.85 -7.31 8.92
N HIS A 157 -15.31 -7.90 7.85
CA HIS A 157 -14.80 -9.26 7.84
C HIS A 157 -13.59 -9.42 8.77
N GLU A 158 -12.60 -8.54 8.67
CA GLU A 158 -11.42 -8.57 9.54
C GLU A 158 -11.78 -8.29 11.00
N VAL A 159 -12.72 -7.37 11.27
CA VAL A 159 -13.22 -7.13 12.64
C VAL A 159 -13.85 -8.39 13.23
N ALA A 160 -14.68 -9.09 12.46
CA ALA A 160 -15.28 -10.36 12.88
C ALA A 160 -14.20 -11.42 13.14
N GLN A 161 -13.24 -11.56 12.21
CA GLN A 161 -12.13 -12.49 12.34
C GLN A 161 -11.30 -12.23 13.61
N VAL A 162 -10.90 -10.98 13.84
CA VAL A 162 -10.12 -10.57 15.02
C VAL A 162 -10.89 -10.82 16.32
N ARG A 163 -12.22 -10.69 16.33
CA ARG A 163 -13.05 -10.96 17.52
C ARG A 163 -13.25 -12.45 17.77
N GLU A 164 -13.51 -13.22 16.72
CA GLU A 164 -13.96 -14.61 16.82
C GLU A 164 -12.80 -15.61 16.89
N GLU A 165 -11.69 -15.34 16.20
CA GLU A 165 -10.55 -16.25 16.18
C GLU A 165 -9.78 -16.18 17.50
N PRO A 166 -9.64 -17.29 18.24
CA PRO A 166 -8.84 -17.32 19.45
C PRO A 166 -7.35 -17.21 19.12
N LEU A 167 -6.56 -16.75 20.10
CA LEU A 167 -5.11 -16.83 20.00
C LEU A 167 -4.64 -18.28 19.81
N LEU A 168 -3.54 -18.44 19.07
CA LEU A 168 -2.89 -19.73 18.86
C LEU A 168 -2.46 -20.38 20.19
N PRO A 169 -2.36 -21.73 20.25
CA PRO A 169 -2.29 -22.44 21.52
C PRO A 169 -0.94 -22.36 22.25
N THR A 170 0.13 -21.88 21.61
CA THR A 170 1.46 -21.81 22.24
C THR A 170 2.10 -20.43 22.09
N ALA A 171 2.92 -20.04 23.06
CA ALA A 171 3.52 -18.71 23.13
C ALA A 171 4.27 -18.32 21.86
N TRP A 172 5.12 -19.22 21.34
CA TRP A 172 5.91 -18.94 20.14
C TRP A 172 5.04 -18.83 18.88
N GLN A 173 3.91 -19.55 18.80
CA GLN A 173 2.99 -19.41 17.67
C GLN A 173 2.30 -18.04 17.69
N ILE A 174 1.82 -17.62 18.86
CA ILE A 174 1.25 -16.28 19.06
C ILE A 174 2.29 -15.23 18.64
N ALA A 175 3.53 -15.39 19.12
CA ALA A 175 4.62 -14.46 18.82
C ALA A 175 5.00 -14.39 17.33
N ASN A 176 4.67 -15.37 16.48
CA ASN A 176 4.92 -15.31 15.03
C ASN A 176 3.70 -14.88 14.21
N THR A 177 2.75 -14.16 14.82
CA THR A 177 1.58 -13.64 14.10
C THR A 177 1.24 -12.23 14.58
N MET A 178 0.43 -11.52 13.80
CA MET A 178 -0.11 -10.20 14.17
C MET A 178 -1.48 -10.28 14.87
N GLN A 179 -2.00 -11.48 15.13
CA GLN A 179 -3.37 -11.66 15.61
C GLN A 179 -3.59 -10.98 16.98
N GLY A 180 -2.63 -11.14 17.90
CA GLY A 180 -2.65 -10.45 19.20
C GLY A 180 -2.58 -8.92 19.05
N ASP A 181 -1.72 -8.44 18.16
CA ASP A 181 -1.54 -7.01 17.89
C ASP A 181 -2.82 -6.36 17.35
N LEU A 182 -3.51 -7.05 16.42
CA LEU A 182 -4.79 -6.61 15.87
C LEU A 182 -5.89 -6.56 16.94
N LYS A 183 -5.91 -7.51 17.89
CA LYS A 183 -6.81 -7.44 19.05
C LYS A 183 -6.51 -6.22 19.92
N GLY A 184 -5.23 -5.90 20.12
CA GLY A 184 -4.81 -4.68 20.82
C GLY A 184 -5.25 -3.39 20.11
N TYR A 185 -5.14 -3.35 18.79
CA TYR A 185 -5.61 -2.21 18.01
C TYR A 185 -7.14 -2.06 18.06
N LEU A 186 -7.87 -3.17 17.93
CA LEU A 186 -9.33 -3.16 18.00
C LEU A 186 -9.83 -2.83 19.42
N TYR A 187 -9.09 -3.23 20.47
CA TYR A 187 -9.32 -2.77 21.84
C TYR A 187 -9.19 -1.26 21.95
N TYR A 188 -8.13 -0.66 21.39
CA TYR A 188 -8.01 0.80 21.34
C TYR A 188 -9.20 1.45 20.62
N LEU A 189 -9.63 0.89 19.49
CA LEU A 189 -10.74 1.45 18.71
C LEU A 189 -12.10 1.35 19.41
N THR A 190 -12.33 0.34 20.25
CA THR A 190 -13.68 -0.01 20.75
C THR A 190 -13.83 0.06 22.26
N GLY A 191 -12.73 0.02 23.01
CA GLY A 191 -12.75 -0.12 24.47
C GLY A 191 -13.21 -1.50 24.96
N ASP A 192 -13.32 -2.50 24.08
CA ASP A 192 -13.83 -3.84 24.42
C ASP A 192 -12.88 -4.61 25.36
N PRO A 193 -13.27 -4.86 26.63
CA PRO A 193 -12.37 -5.45 27.61
C PRO A 193 -11.92 -6.87 27.26
N GLU A 194 -12.71 -7.65 26.52
CA GLU A 194 -12.33 -9.01 26.14
C GLU A 194 -11.13 -8.98 25.18
N LEU A 195 -11.16 -8.08 24.19
CA LEU A 195 -10.03 -7.86 23.28
C LEU A 195 -8.79 -7.36 24.01
N GLY A 196 -8.98 -6.51 25.03
CA GLY A 196 -7.89 -6.05 25.90
C GLY A 196 -7.22 -7.20 26.64
N GLU A 197 -7.99 -8.10 27.26
CA GLU A 197 -7.45 -9.28 27.95
C GLU A 197 -6.72 -10.23 27.00
N GLU A 198 -7.22 -10.43 25.78
CA GLU A 198 -6.51 -11.23 24.78
C GLU A 198 -5.21 -10.56 24.33
N TYR A 199 -5.20 -9.25 24.13
CA TYR A 199 -3.98 -8.52 23.82
C TYR A 199 -2.95 -8.62 24.95
N ARG A 200 -3.39 -8.57 26.21
CA ARG A 200 -2.53 -8.77 27.38
C ARG A 200 -1.88 -10.16 27.36
N ARG A 201 -2.67 -11.22 27.12
CA ARG A 201 -2.15 -12.60 26.94
C ARG A 201 -1.19 -12.72 25.76
N ALA A 202 -1.42 -12.00 24.68
CA ALA A 202 -0.52 -12.00 23.54
C ALA A 202 0.85 -11.39 23.89
N TRP A 203 0.88 -10.30 24.66
CA TRP A 203 2.13 -9.73 25.16
C TRP A 203 2.88 -10.67 26.09
N ASP A 204 2.19 -11.37 26.98
CA ASP A 204 2.82 -12.39 27.84
C ASP A 204 3.55 -13.45 27.00
N ALA A 205 2.88 -13.96 25.97
CA ALA A 205 3.44 -14.94 25.02
C ALA A 205 4.64 -14.38 24.23
N VAL A 206 4.56 -13.12 23.78
CA VAL A 206 5.66 -12.45 23.06
C VAL A 206 6.87 -12.27 23.97
N VAL A 207 6.67 -11.80 25.21
CA VAL A 207 7.74 -11.63 26.20
C VAL A 207 8.37 -12.96 26.58
N GLU A 208 7.56 -14.01 26.80
CA GLU A 208 8.04 -15.37 27.08
C GLU A 208 8.90 -15.92 25.93
N SER A 209 8.50 -15.67 24.69
CA SER A 209 9.19 -16.16 23.50
C SER A 209 10.51 -15.44 23.22
N GLY A 210 10.65 -14.20 23.69
CA GLY A 210 11.79 -13.34 23.39
C GLY A 210 11.82 -12.86 21.93
N TYR A 211 12.88 -12.14 21.59
CA TYR A 211 13.08 -11.52 20.28
C TYR A 211 14.29 -12.06 19.51
N GLU A 212 15.08 -12.94 20.14
CA GLU A 212 16.26 -13.53 19.52
C GLU A 212 15.88 -14.61 18.50
N LYS A 213 16.63 -14.66 17.41
CA LYS A 213 16.41 -15.65 16.37
C LYS A 213 16.64 -17.07 16.91
N SER A 214 15.66 -17.95 16.68
CA SER A 214 15.68 -19.36 17.07
C SER A 214 14.93 -20.21 16.04
N GLU A 215 14.89 -21.54 16.24
CA GLU A 215 14.08 -22.44 15.41
C GLU A 215 12.58 -22.09 15.44
N LYS A 216 12.11 -21.47 16.53
CA LYS A 216 10.70 -21.10 16.72
C LYS A 216 10.42 -19.63 16.41
N ILE A 217 11.39 -18.74 16.60
CA ILE A 217 11.28 -17.30 16.34
C ILE A 217 12.24 -16.95 15.20
N VAL A 218 11.75 -16.89 13.97
CA VAL A 218 12.63 -16.88 12.79
C VAL A 218 12.91 -15.46 12.28
N GLN A 219 11.93 -14.57 12.33
CA GLN A 219 11.97 -13.22 11.77
C GLN A 219 11.20 -12.23 12.66
N ALA A 220 11.67 -12.03 13.89
CA ALA A 220 10.99 -11.17 14.86
C ALA A 220 10.85 -9.72 14.37
N HIS A 221 11.81 -9.26 13.55
CA HIS A 221 11.84 -7.94 12.94
C HIS A 221 10.62 -7.62 12.05
N LEU A 222 10.01 -8.60 11.37
CA LEU A 222 8.85 -8.37 10.50
C LEU A 222 7.57 -8.00 11.27
N TYR A 223 7.49 -8.41 12.53
CA TYR A 223 6.35 -8.15 13.41
C TYR A 223 6.63 -7.00 14.39
N SER A 224 7.78 -6.34 14.28
CA SER A 224 8.19 -5.30 15.24
C SER A 224 7.26 -4.09 15.21
N LEU A 225 6.85 -3.66 14.01
CA LEU A 225 5.97 -2.52 13.82
C LEU A 225 4.56 -2.80 14.34
N SER A 226 4.00 -3.97 13.99
CA SER A 226 2.65 -4.38 14.39
C SER A 226 2.51 -4.46 15.91
N ARG A 227 3.56 -4.86 16.63
CA ARG A 227 3.56 -4.89 18.10
C ARG A 227 3.67 -3.50 18.71
N LEU A 228 4.50 -2.64 18.12
CA LEU A 228 4.80 -1.34 18.71
C LEU A 228 3.67 -0.32 18.49
N GLN A 229 2.97 -0.37 17.36
CA GLN A 229 1.90 0.57 17.04
C GLN A 229 0.72 0.51 18.05
N PRO A 230 0.09 -0.65 18.34
CA PRO A 230 -0.96 -0.74 19.35
C PRO A 230 -0.42 -0.50 20.75
N TRP A 231 0.81 -0.92 21.06
CA TRP A 231 1.41 -0.64 22.38
C TRP A 231 1.44 0.86 22.68
N ARG A 232 1.88 1.70 21.73
CA ARG A 232 1.90 3.17 21.89
C ARG A 232 0.51 3.76 22.15
N LEU A 233 -0.54 3.15 21.58
CA LEU A 233 -1.93 3.56 21.75
C LEU A 233 -2.54 3.07 23.08
N VAL A 234 -2.20 1.85 23.49
CA VAL A 234 -2.87 1.12 24.59
C VAL A 234 -2.15 1.23 25.93
N GLU A 235 -0.85 1.52 25.96
CA GLU A 235 -0.04 1.52 27.19
C GLU A 235 -0.69 2.32 28.33
N HIS A 236 -1.34 3.43 28.00
CA HIS A 236 -1.95 4.33 28.96
C HIS A 236 -3.41 4.01 29.29
N MET A 237 -4.02 3.01 28.66
CA MET A 237 -5.44 2.65 28.81
C MET A 237 -5.78 1.79 30.05
N ASP A 238 -4.92 1.77 31.07
CA ASP A 238 -5.11 1.00 32.32
C ASP A 238 -5.35 -0.52 32.13
N LEU A 239 -4.77 -1.10 31.05
CA LEU A 239 -4.86 -2.53 30.78
C LEU A 239 -3.75 -3.34 31.48
N PHE A 240 -2.58 -2.74 31.66
CA PHE A 240 -1.37 -3.43 32.11
C PHE A 240 -0.92 -2.94 33.48
N SER A 241 -0.56 -3.87 34.36
CA SER A 241 0.13 -3.57 35.61
C SER A 241 1.52 -2.97 35.36
N GLN A 242 2.10 -2.30 36.36
CA GLN A 242 3.47 -1.75 36.24
C GLN A 242 4.52 -2.83 35.93
N ALA A 243 4.32 -4.06 36.41
CA ALA A 243 5.24 -5.17 36.15
C ALA A 243 5.16 -5.64 34.69
N GLU A 244 3.95 -5.77 34.14
CA GLU A 244 3.74 -6.10 32.72
C GLU A 244 4.27 -4.97 31.82
N ARG A 245 3.95 -3.70 32.14
CA ARG A 245 4.48 -2.55 31.39
C ARG A 245 6.01 -2.51 31.40
N LEU A 246 6.63 -2.83 32.53
CA LEU A 246 8.09 -2.94 32.62
C LEU A 246 8.61 -4.07 31.72
N ALA A 247 8.01 -5.25 31.79
CA ALA A 247 8.42 -6.39 30.96
C ALA A 247 8.34 -6.07 29.45
N ILE A 248 7.24 -5.45 29.00
CA ILE A 248 7.03 -5.04 27.62
C ILE A 248 8.04 -3.95 27.22
N THR A 249 8.22 -2.92 28.05
CA THR A 249 9.22 -1.85 27.80
C THR A 249 10.62 -2.46 27.66
N ARG A 250 10.96 -3.44 28.51
CA ARG A 250 12.25 -4.14 28.44
C ARG A 250 12.39 -4.98 27.19
N PHE A 251 11.31 -5.66 26.77
CA PHE A 251 11.28 -6.41 25.52
C PHE A 251 11.53 -5.50 24.32
N ILE A 252 10.84 -4.36 24.23
CA ILE A 252 10.98 -3.44 23.08
C ILE A 252 12.40 -2.87 23.02
N TYR A 253 12.95 -2.42 24.16
CA TYR A 253 14.34 -1.95 24.22
C TYR A 253 15.34 -3.05 23.82
N GLY A 254 15.15 -4.26 24.38
CA GLY A 254 16.00 -5.41 24.12
C GLY A 254 15.97 -5.83 22.65
N TRP A 255 14.78 -5.88 22.04
CA TRP A 255 14.63 -6.15 20.60
C TRP A 255 15.33 -5.08 19.78
N ALA A 256 15.12 -3.79 20.10
CA ALA A 256 15.73 -2.70 19.36
C ALA A 256 17.27 -2.80 19.37
N GLU A 257 17.88 -3.16 20.51
CA GLU A 257 19.32 -3.43 20.67
C GLU A 257 19.82 -4.78 20.09
N SER A 258 18.93 -5.66 19.63
CA SER A 258 19.28 -7.02 19.23
C SER A 258 19.77 -7.14 17.78
N ALA A 259 20.20 -8.35 17.41
CA ALA A 259 20.50 -8.72 16.03
C ALA A 259 19.30 -8.61 15.08
N GLU A 260 18.07 -8.65 15.61
CA GLU A 260 16.79 -8.48 14.90
C GLU A 260 16.28 -7.03 14.97
N GLY A 261 17.00 -6.13 15.64
CA GLY A 261 16.69 -4.71 15.77
C GLY A 261 17.60 -3.84 14.89
N TRP A 262 18.26 -2.84 15.49
CA TRP A 262 19.07 -1.88 14.75
C TRP A 262 20.27 -2.53 14.05
N HIS A 263 20.84 -3.61 14.60
CA HIS A 263 21.93 -4.34 13.96
C HIS A 263 21.51 -4.94 12.61
N HIS A 264 20.27 -5.44 12.49
CA HIS A 264 19.73 -5.98 11.24
C HIS A 264 19.71 -4.89 10.15
N VAL A 265 19.07 -3.75 10.48
CA VAL A 265 18.89 -2.64 9.55
C VAL A 265 20.24 -2.01 9.21
N ALA A 266 21.08 -1.74 10.21
CA ALA A 266 22.31 -0.99 10.02
C ALA A 266 23.37 -1.74 9.20
N HIS A 267 23.41 -3.07 9.29
CA HIS A 267 24.40 -3.89 8.59
C HIS A 267 23.86 -4.54 7.31
N CYS A 268 22.59 -4.31 6.95
CA CYS A 268 22.07 -4.78 5.67
C CYS A 268 22.84 -4.10 4.52
N PRO A 269 23.44 -4.86 3.58
CA PRO A 269 24.20 -4.29 2.47
C PRO A 269 23.40 -3.28 1.63
N ARG A 270 22.09 -3.52 1.48
CA ARG A 270 21.19 -2.58 0.81
C ARG A 270 21.14 -1.26 1.57
N VAL A 271 20.92 -1.25 2.88
CA VAL A 271 20.88 -0.01 3.68
C VAL A 271 22.21 0.74 3.67
N VAL A 272 23.33 0.02 3.67
CA VAL A 272 24.67 0.62 3.58
C VAL A 272 24.87 1.33 2.23
N SER A 273 24.34 0.78 1.13
CA SER A 273 24.40 1.38 -0.21
C SER A 273 23.22 2.34 -0.43
N MET A 274 23.49 3.63 -0.66
CA MET A 274 22.40 4.58 -1.00
C MET A 274 21.88 4.45 -2.44
N HIS A 275 22.39 3.50 -3.21
CA HIS A 275 22.15 3.40 -4.66
C HIS A 275 21.25 2.25 -5.08
N VAL A 276 20.64 1.55 -4.12
CA VAL A 276 19.73 0.43 -4.38
C VAL A 276 18.44 0.61 -3.57
N PRO A 277 17.29 0.10 -4.00
CA PRO A 277 16.08 0.15 -3.19
C PRO A 277 16.15 -0.83 -2.01
N ARG A 278 15.34 -0.57 -0.98
CA ARG A 278 15.17 -1.40 0.22
C ARG A 278 14.01 -2.38 0.06
N GLN A 279 14.14 -3.52 0.73
CA GLN A 279 13.10 -4.53 0.87
C GLN A 279 12.27 -4.29 2.15
N ASN A 280 11.10 -4.92 2.26
CA ASN A 280 10.28 -4.91 3.47
C ASN A 280 11.05 -5.31 4.74
N HIS A 281 11.99 -6.26 4.65
CA HIS A 281 12.83 -6.69 5.77
C HIS A 281 13.71 -5.58 6.36
N GLU A 282 14.01 -4.54 5.58
CA GLU A 282 14.71 -3.37 6.09
C GLU A 282 13.75 -2.26 6.50
N LEU A 283 12.70 -2.02 5.70
CA LEU A 283 11.77 -0.91 5.89
C LEU A 283 10.91 -1.08 7.16
N ILE A 284 10.35 -2.26 7.39
CA ILE A 284 9.46 -2.53 8.53
C ILE A 284 10.17 -2.32 9.87
N PRO A 285 11.30 -2.98 10.16
CA PRO A 285 12.02 -2.73 11.41
C PRO A 285 12.61 -1.33 11.48
N ALA A 286 12.97 -0.68 10.36
CA ALA A 286 13.42 0.72 10.38
C ALA A 286 12.32 1.66 10.92
N LEU A 287 11.07 1.53 10.45
CA LEU A 287 9.96 2.34 10.98
C LEU A 287 9.65 2.01 12.45
N ALA A 288 9.71 0.73 12.82
CA ALA A 288 9.57 0.34 14.22
C ALA A 288 10.67 0.96 15.10
N LEU A 289 11.92 1.02 14.62
CA LEU A 289 13.03 1.69 15.30
C LEU A 289 12.82 3.22 15.38
N THR A 290 12.25 3.86 14.36
CA THR A 290 11.85 5.28 14.44
C THR A 290 10.85 5.52 15.57
N CYS A 291 9.80 4.69 15.65
CA CYS A 291 8.80 4.78 16.70
C CYS A 291 9.39 4.49 18.09
N ALA A 292 10.26 3.49 18.20
CA ALA A 292 10.93 3.12 19.45
C ALA A 292 11.88 4.23 19.90
N ALA A 293 12.69 4.78 18.98
CA ALA A 293 13.62 5.87 19.29
C ALA A 293 12.88 7.10 19.82
N ALA A 294 11.76 7.49 19.20
CA ALA A 294 10.93 8.58 19.68
C ALA A 294 10.41 8.32 21.11
N TYR A 295 9.90 7.11 21.36
CA TYR A 295 9.42 6.72 22.69
C TYR A 295 10.54 6.75 23.76
N PHE A 296 11.66 6.07 23.51
CA PHE A 296 12.73 5.96 24.50
C PHE A 296 13.49 7.28 24.71
N ARG A 297 13.66 8.11 23.68
CA ARG A 297 14.23 9.45 23.85
C ARG A 297 13.38 10.33 24.75
N THR A 298 12.06 10.19 24.65
CA THR A 298 11.10 11.00 25.41
C THR A 298 11.09 10.61 26.88
N TYR A 299 11.04 9.30 27.17
CA TYR A 299 10.80 8.82 28.54
C TYR A 299 12.00 8.21 29.25
N PHE A 300 13.09 7.92 28.52
CA PHE A 300 14.32 7.31 29.02
C PHE A 300 15.57 7.97 28.39
N PRO A 301 15.72 9.30 28.52
CA PRO A 301 16.76 10.07 27.82
C PRO A 301 18.20 9.68 28.21
N GLU A 302 18.37 8.95 29.32
CA GLU A 302 19.65 8.42 29.77
C GLU A 302 20.14 7.21 28.96
N LEU A 303 19.27 6.56 28.19
CA LEU A 303 19.63 5.39 27.41
C LEU A 303 20.31 5.80 26.09
N PRO A 304 21.44 5.16 25.71
CA PRO A 304 22.18 5.54 24.51
C PRO A 304 21.58 4.99 23.20
N GLY A 305 20.74 3.95 23.26
CA GLY A 305 20.20 3.24 22.10
C GLY A 305 19.42 4.09 21.07
N PRO A 306 18.54 5.02 21.48
CA PRO A 306 17.68 5.75 20.54
C PRO A 306 18.41 6.49 19.42
N GLU A 307 19.62 7.01 19.66
CA GLU A 307 20.40 7.73 18.64
C GLU A 307 20.85 6.80 17.50
N GLN A 308 21.40 5.63 17.83
CA GLN A 308 21.87 4.65 16.84
C GLN A 308 20.69 4.03 16.06
N TRP A 309 19.55 3.81 16.70
CA TRP A 309 18.35 3.29 16.05
C TRP A 309 17.80 4.28 15.02
N GLU A 310 17.67 5.55 15.40
CA GLU A 310 17.20 6.59 14.49
C GLU A 310 18.18 6.77 13.31
N HIS A 311 19.49 6.73 13.57
CA HIS A 311 20.48 6.80 12.50
C HIS A 311 20.33 5.64 11.50
N ALA A 312 20.12 4.41 11.99
CA ALA A 312 19.90 3.25 11.13
C ALA A 312 18.60 3.40 10.31
N ALA A 313 17.51 3.84 10.94
CA ALA A 313 16.22 4.04 10.28
C ALA A 313 16.27 5.15 9.23
N ARG A 314 16.83 6.33 9.55
CA ARG A 314 17.01 7.44 8.59
C ARG A 314 17.80 6.99 7.36
N ARG A 315 18.86 6.21 7.55
CA ARG A 315 19.65 5.68 6.42
C ARG A 315 18.86 4.67 5.56
N ALA A 316 17.96 3.89 6.16
CA ALA A 316 17.09 3.00 5.41
C ALA A 316 16.16 3.78 4.49
N TYR A 317 15.58 4.89 4.99
CA TYR A 317 14.59 5.68 4.25
C TYR A 317 15.15 6.83 3.41
N ALA A 318 16.42 7.21 3.60
CA ALA A 318 17.05 8.34 2.93
C ALA A 318 16.85 8.41 1.39
N PRO A 319 16.80 7.31 0.62
CA PRO A 319 16.58 7.40 -0.83
C PRO A 319 15.18 7.89 -1.23
N TYR A 320 14.18 7.80 -0.35
CA TYR A 320 12.79 7.84 -0.75
C TYR A 320 12.16 9.22 -0.81
N GLY A 321 12.84 10.31 -0.43
CA GLY A 321 12.28 11.66 -0.67
C GLY A 321 11.85 11.84 -2.14
N THR A 322 12.73 11.46 -3.06
CA THR A 322 12.52 11.58 -4.52
C THR A 322 12.22 10.26 -5.25
N SER A 323 12.39 9.12 -4.58
CA SER A 323 12.08 7.79 -5.12
C SER A 323 10.85 7.19 -4.43
N TRP A 324 10.04 6.46 -5.17
CA TRP A 324 8.84 5.81 -4.63
C TRP A 324 8.95 4.29 -4.56
N LYS A 325 9.94 3.74 -5.28
CA LYS A 325 9.95 2.31 -5.59
C LYS A 325 10.77 1.49 -4.59
N PRO A 326 10.15 0.56 -3.83
CA PRO A 326 10.86 -0.42 -3.02
C PRO A 326 11.43 -1.54 -3.91
N LEU A 327 12.28 -2.38 -3.33
CA LEU A 327 12.83 -3.56 -4.00
C LEU A 327 11.74 -4.62 -4.29
N CYS A 328 10.67 -4.60 -3.50
CA CYS A 328 9.51 -5.46 -3.69
C CYS A 328 8.67 -4.97 -4.87
N ASP A 329 8.99 -5.39 -6.09
CA ASP A 329 8.31 -4.94 -7.31
C ASP A 329 6.94 -5.59 -7.50
N GLY A 330 6.78 -6.84 -7.06
CA GLY A 330 5.54 -7.60 -7.22
C GLY A 330 4.36 -6.82 -6.65
N LEU A 331 3.29 -6.72 -7.44
CA LEU A 331 2.16 -5.86 -7.11
C LEU A 331 1.56 -6.23 -5.74
N CYS A 332 1.22 -7.49 -5.51
CA CYS A 332 0.58 -7.82 -4.23
C CYS A 332 1.53 -7.60 -3.05
N HIS A 333 2.74 -8.15 -3.08
CA HIS A 333 3.67 -8.07 -1.96
C HIS A 333 4.21 -6.64 -1.74
N GLY A 334 4.58 -5.92 -2.79
CA GLY A 334 5.11 -4.56 -2.71
C GLY A 334 4.12 -3.55 -2.14
N TRP A 335 2.87 -3.59 -2.62
CA TRP A 335 1.78 -2.72 -2.15
C TRP A 335 1.24 -3.15 -0.76
N TRP A 336 1.44 -4.40 -0.35
CA TRP A 336 1.08 -4.89 0.99
C TRP A 336 2.14 -4.58 2.04
N MET A 337 3.42 -4.83 1.74
CA MET A 337 4.47 -4.89 2.76
C MET A 337 5.36 -3.65 2.81
N SER A 338 5.72 -3.11 1.65
CA SER A 338 6.73 -2.03 1.57
C SER A 338 6.11 -0.64 1.48
N GLN A 339 5.12 -0.46 0.59
CA GLN A 339 4.48 0.84 0.39
C GLN A 339 3.81 1.39 1.64
N PRO A 340 3.05 0.60 2.44
CA PRO A 340 2.39 1.14 3.61
C PRO A 340 3.39 1.69 4.64
N VAL A 341 4.52 1.01 4.87
CA VAL A 341 5.54 1.48 5.82
C VAL A 341 6.35 2.67 5.31
N MET A 342 6.45 2.88 3.99
CA MET A 342 7.02 4.09 3.41
C MET A 342 6.09 5.30 3.62
N VAL A 343 4.79 5.11 3.41
CA VAL A 343 3.76 6.13 3.71
C VAL A 343 3.78 6.50 5.19
N GLU A 344 3.77 5.50 6.08
CA GLU A 344 3.83 5.72 7.54
C GLU A 344 5.10 6.47 7.97
N TYR A 345 6.26 6.10 7.41
CA TYR A 345 7.51 6.80 7.70
C TYR A 345 7.44 8.27 7.24
N GLY A 346 6.96 8.53 6.02
CA GLY A 346 6.79 9.89 5.51
C GLY A 346 5.86 10.76 6.36
N LEU A 347 4.83 10.16 6.98
CA LEU A 347 3.95 10.88 7.91
C LEU A 347 4.59 11.12 9.28
N ASN A 348 5.49 10.23 9.73
CA ASN A 348 6.19 10.37 11.01
C ASN A 348 7.44 11.28 10.91
N ASP A 349 8.00 11.45 9.72
CA ASP A 349 9.09 12.37 9.44
C ASP A 349 8.62 13.83 9.64
N PRO A 350 9.23 14.62 10.54
CA PRO A 350 8.86 16.03 10.74
C PRO A 350 8.97 16.89 9.49
N GLU A 351 9.86 16.55 8.56
CA GLU A 351 10.01 17.27 7.29
C GLU A 351 9.05 16.75 6.21
N HIS A 352 8.36 15.64 6.48
CA HIS A 352 7.50 14.92 5.53
C HIS A 352 8.16 14.72 4.15
N ALA A 353 9.47 14.45 4.11
CA ALA A 353 10.26 14.50 2.88
C ALA A 353 9.69 13.56 1.80
N TYR A 354 9.19 12.39 2.17
CA TYR A 354 8.52 11.47 1.22
C TYR A 354 7.34 12.13 0.48
N PHE A 355 6.58 12.98 1.18
CA PHE A 355 5.44 13.68 0.60
C PHE A 355 5.84 14.98 -0.08
N GLU A 356 6.74 15.76 0.52
CA GLU A 356 7.15 17.08 0.02
C GLU A 356 8.09 17.02 -1.18
N GLU A 357 8.96 16.01 -1.27
CA GLU A 357 9.91 15.83 -2.37
C GLU A 357 9.36 14.97 -3.53
N GLY A 358 8.16 14.40 -3.36
CA GLY A 358 7.36 13.82 -4.44
C GLY A 358 7.33 12.29 -4.52
N GLY A 359 8.08 11.55 -3.68
CA GLY A 359 8.04 10.08 -3.64
C GLY A 359 6.63 9.52 -3.40
N ALA A 360 5.89 10.05 -2.42
CA ALA A 360 4.53 9.61 -2.12
C ALA A 360 3.54 9.90 -3.25
N ARG A 361 3.71 11.04 -3.95
CA ARG A 361 2.90 11.38 -5.13
C ARG A 361 3.16 10.40 -6.27
N GLN A 362 4.42 10.06 -6.54
CA GLN A 362 4.78 9.08 -7.56
C GLN A 362 4.19 7.70 -7.24
N ALA A 363 4.23 7.26 -5.97
CA ALA A 363 3.56 6.03 -5.54
C ALA A 363 2.04 6.10 -5.75
N ALA A 364 1.39 7.19 -5.36
CA ALA A 364 -0.07 7.33 -5.53
C ALA A 364 -0.48 7.36 -7.02
N ASP A 365 0.31 8.00 -7.88
CA ASP A 365 0.10 8.00 -9.33
C ASP A 365 0.29 6.60 -9.93
N ALA A 366 1.31 5.87 -9.50
CA ALA A 366 1.52 4.48 -9.90
C ALA A 366 0.37 3.58 -9.43
N ALA A 367 -0.13 3.77 -8.20
CA ALA A 367 -1.29 3.06 -7.68
C ALA A 367 -2.54 3.24 -8.55
N MET A 368 -2.81 4.46 -9.04
CA MET A 368 -3.92 4.71 -9.99
C MET A 368 -3.74 3.99 -11.33
N ALA A 369 -2.49 3.81 -11.78
CA ALA A 369 -2.20 3.13 -13.04
C ALA A 369 -2.45 1.61 -12.96
N VAL A 370 -2.19 1.00 -11.81
CA VAL A 370 -2.25 -0.47 -11.63
C VAL A 370 -3.59 -0.99 -11.11
N VAL A 371 -4.48 -0.15 -10.61
CA VAL A 371 -5.83 -0.56 -10.18
C VAL A 371 -6.78 -0.59 -11.38
N ASN A 372 -7.43 -1.73 -11.63
CA ASN A 372 -8.38 -1.89 -12.73
C ASN A 372 -9.74 -1.21 -12.45
N ASN A 373 -10.63 -1.21 -13.44
CA ASN A 373 -11.94 -0.51 -13.36
C ASN A 373 -12.91 -1.10 -12.32
N GLU A 374 -12.60 -2.26 -11.73
CA GLU A 374 -13.37 -2.89 -10.65
C GLU A 374 -12.71 -2.73 -9.27
N GLY A 375 -11.69 -1.86 -9.18
CA GLY A 375 -10.95 -1.64 -7.94
C GLY A 375 -10.05 -2.82 -7.56
N TRP A 376 -9.69 -3.71 -8.49
CA TRP A 376 -8.73 -4.79 -8.23
C TRP A 376 -7.30 -4.37 -8.61
N LEU A 377 -6.35 -4.80 -7.79
CA LEU A 377 -4.95 -4.87 -8.19
C LEU A 377 -4.71 -6.22 -8.88
N PRO A 378 -4.16 -6.25 -10.11
CA PRO A 378 -3.71 -7.49 -10.73
C PRO A 378 -2.69 -8.24 -9.86
N SER A 379 -2.78 -9.57 -9.85
CA SER A 379 -1.85 -10.43 -9.13
C SER A 379 -0.62 -10.68 -10.01
N ALA A 380 0.51 -10.15 -9.56
CA ALA A 380 1.83 -10.26 -10.19
C ALA A 380 2.92 -10.32 -9.09
N GLY A 381 3.93 -11.16 -9.30
CA GLY A 381 4.93 -11.51 -8.28
C GLY A 381 4.35 -12.36 -7.16
N ASP A 382 5.03 -12.37 -6.00
CA ASP A 382 4.57 -13.14 -4.84
C ASP A 382 3.18 -12.66 -4.41
N SER A 383 2.18 -13.47 -4.71
CA SER A 383 0.78 -13.10 -4.58
C SER A 383 -0.08 -14.33 -4.31
N ASP A 384 -1.31 -14.05 -3.91
CA ASP A 384 -2.39 -15.02 -3.78
C ASP A 384 -3.68 -14.47 -4.40
N LEU A 385 -4.73 -15.29 -4.39
CA LEU A 385 -6.03 -14.94 -4.97
C LEU A 385 -6.79 -13.88 -4.18
N ASN A 386 -6.41 -13.59 -2.92
CA ASN A 386 -7.10 -12.55 -2.14
C ASN A 386 -6.82 -11.16 -2.71
N ARG A 387 -5.71 -10.99 -3.44
CA ARG A 387 -5.25 -9.77 -4.14
C ARG A 387 -5.17 -8.54 -3.22
N GLN A 388 -3.99 -7.95 -3.11
CA GLN A 388 -3.78 -6.80 -2.24
C GLN A 388 -4.32 -5.51 -2.88
N PHE A 389 -4.42 -4.42 -2.13
CA PHE A 389 -4.91 -3.14 -2.65
C PHE A 389 -4.01 -1.99 -2.17
N PRO A 390 -3.63 -1.03 -3.04
CA PRO A 390 -2.75 0.10 -2.67
C PRO A 390 -3.49 1.19 -1.86
N GLY A 391 -4.35 0.77 -0.93
CA GLY A 391 -5.23 1.62 -0.14
C GLY A 391 -4.49 2.70 0.64
N PRO A 392 -3.45 2.36 1.45
CA PRO A 392 -2.71 3.35 2.22
C PRO A 392 -2.12 4.49 1.40
N SER A 393 -1.48 4.19 0.26
CA SER A 393 -0.90 5.21 -0.61
C SER A 393 -1.96 6.12 -1.20
N LEU A 394 -3.09 5.56 -1.67
CA LEU A 394 -4.18 6.35 -2.25
C LEU A 394 -4.86 7.26 -1.20
N ARG A 395 -5.26 6.72 -0.04
CA ARG A 395 -6.00 7.50 0.96
C ARG A 395 -5.13 8.53 1.68
N ALA A 396 -3.87 8.20 1.97
CA ALA A 396 -2.94 9.16 2.55
C ALA A 396 -2.61 10.28 1.56
N ALA A 397 -2.41 9.97 0.27
CA ALA A 397 -2.18 10.99 -0.76
C ALA A 397 -3.41 11.87 -0.99
N ALA A 398 -4.63 11.30 -0.97
CA ALA A 398 -5.87 12.07 -1.03
C ALA A 398 -5.91 13.12 0.09
N ALA A 399 -5.69 12.68 1.34
CA ALA A 399 -5.71 13.55 2.51
C ALA A 399 -4.58 14.58 2.53
N TYR A 400 -3.35 14.18 2.20
CA TYR A 400 -2.17 15.03 2.29
C TYR A 400 -2.16 16.10 1.19
N TYR A 401 -2.45 15.70 -0.05
CA TYR A 401 -2.41 16.60 -1.21
C TYR A 401 -3.75 17.26 -1.53
N ASN A 402 -4.83 16.90 -0.82
CA ASN A 402 -6.18 17.35 -1.10
C ASN A 402 -6.58 17.09 -2.57
N ASP A 403 -6.27 15.89 -3.07
CA ASP A 403 -6.49 15.48 -4.46
C ASP A 403 -7.50 14.32 -4.50
N GLY A 404 -8.73 14.64 -4.93
CA GLY A 404 -9.86 13.72 -4.95
C GLY A 404 -9.74 12.58 -5.96
N ARG A 405 -8.77 12.63 -6.88
CA ARG A 405 -8.51 11.54 -7.84
C ARG A 405 -8.07 10.26 -7.14
N TYR A 406 -7.21 10.39 -6.13
CA TYR A 406 -6.76 9.26 -5.33
C TYR A 406 -7.93 8.68 -4.51
N GLY A 407 -8.80 9.55 -3.97
CA GLY A 407 -10.02 9.15 -3.28
C GLY A 407 -10.97 8.37 -4.20
N PHE A 408 -11.17 8.83 -5.44
CA PHE A 408 -12.00 8.13 -6.42
C PHE A 408 -11.49 6.70 -6.70
N VAL A 409 -10.18 6.53 -6.96
CA VAL A 409 -9.62 5.20 -7.23
C VAL A 409 -9.67 4.30 -6.00
N HIS A 410 -9.42 4.86 -4.80
CA HIS A 410 -9.58 4.14 -3.54
C HIS A 410 -11.02 3.64 -3.35
N ASP A 411 -12.01 4.43 -3.76
CA ASP A 411 -13.43 4.14 -3.60
C ASP A 411 -13.99 3.13 -4.61
N LEU A 412 -13.25 2.80 -5.68
CA LEU A 412 -13.61 1.71 -6.61
C LEU A 412 -13.61 0.34 -5.92
N ALA A 413 -12.73 0.16 -4.95
CA ALA A 413 -12.68 -1.06 -4.15
C ALA A 413 -13.76 -1.02 -3.06
N PRO A 414 -14.42 -2.16 -2.77
CA PRO A 414 -15.35 -2.22 -1.64
C PRO A 414 -14.59 -2.03 -0.31
N PRO A 415 -15.24 -1.51 0.76
CA PRO A 415 -14.64 -1.37 2.10
C PRO A 415 -13.92 -2.63 2.59
N GLU A 416 -14.44 -3.81 2.25
CA GLU A 416 -13.89 -5.12 2.58
C GLU A 416 -12.49 -5.38 2.01
N ARG A 417 -12.08 -4.61 1.00
CA ARG A 417 -10.75 -4.69 0.39
C ARG A 417 -9.87 -3.51 0.76
N ARG A 418 -10.42 -2.29 0.73
CA ARG A 418 -9.62 -1.06 0.88
C ARG A 418 -9.30 -0.68 2.34
N LEU A 419 -10.01 -1.25 3.32
CA LEU A 419 -9.80 -1.00 4.75
C LEU A 419 -9.22 -2.20 5.51
N VAL A 420 -8.64 -3.18 4.81
CA VAL A 420 -7.97 -4.33 5.44
C VAL A 420 -6.64 -3.88 6.06
N SER A 421 -6.25 -4.47 7.19
CA SER A 421 -4.92 -4.26 7.75
C SER A 421 -3.85 -4.82 6.81
N LEU A 422 -2.81 -4.02 6.60
CA LEU A 422 -1.63 -4.43 5.85
C LEU A 422 -0.47 -4.51 6.87
N THR A 423 0.76 -4.28 6.46
CA THR A 423 1.87 -4.20 7.42
C THR A 423 1.76 -3.01 8.38
N SER A 424 1.04 -1.96 7.98
CA SER A 424 0.61 -0.87 8.86
C SER A 424 -0.84 -1.07 9.27
N LEU A 425 -1.15 -0.77 10.54
CA LEU A 425 -2.54 -0.79 11.02
C LEU A 425 -3.41 0.23 10.27
N PRO A 426 -4.67 -0.11 9.96
CA PRO A 426 -5.47 0.67 9.04
C PRO A 426 -6.00 1.96 9.69
N ARG A 427 -6.03 3.02 8.91
CA ARG A 427 -6.63 4.33 9.19
C ARG A 427 -7.42 4.73 7.96
N ALA A 428 -8.56 5.40 8.11
CA ALA A 428 -9.40 5.73 6.95
C ALA A 428 -8.86 6.92 6.14
N PHE A 429 -8.14 7.85 6.78
CA PHE A 429 -7.64 9.10 6.20
C PHE A 429 -8.75 9.96 5.58
N ASP A 430 -9.97 9.93 6.14
CA ASP A 430 -11.07 10.74 5.62
C ASP A 430 -10.91 12.21 6.07
N ALA A 431 -10.22 12.98 5.23
CA ALA A 431 -10.00 14.41 5.41
C ALA A 431 -11.09 15.29 4.76
N GLY A 432 -12.20 14.69 4.29
CA GLY A 432 -13.29 15.43 3.64
C GLY A 432 -12.99 15.86 2.20
N VAL A 433 -12.04 15.19 1.55
CA VAL A 433 -11.68 15.43 0.14
C VAL A 433 -12.71 14.74 -0.74
N ALA A 434 -13.48 15.52 -1.51
CA ALA A 434 -14.49 14.97 -2.42
C ALA A 434 -13.82 14.17 -3.55
N PRO A 435 -14.22 12.90 -3.78
CA PRO A 435 -13.72 12.12 -4.90
C PRO A 435 -14.03 12.77 -6.25
N ASN A 436 -13.09 12.71 -7.19
CA ASN A 436 -13.33 13.13 -8.57
C ASN A 436 -12.62 12.21 -9.58
N VAL A 437 -13.25 12.00 -10.73
CA VAL A 437 -12.75 11.08 -11.76
C VAL A 437 -11.37 11.53 -12.27
N PRO A 438 -10.35 10.66 -12.32
CA PRO A 438 -9.06 10.96 -12.93
C PRO A 438 -9.13 10.90 -14.46
N ASP A 439 -9.75 11.90 -15.08
CA ASP A 439 -9.88 11.98 -16.55
C ASP A 439 -8.51 12.06 -17.25
N ASP A 440 -7.49 12.59 -16.58
CA ASP A 440 -6.11 12.66 -17.07
C ASP A 440 -5.42 11.29 -17.15
N ARG A 441 -6.07 10.24 -16.65
CA ARG A 441 -5.59 8.85 -16.65
C ARG A 441 -6.40 7.94 -17.56
N THR A 442 -7.28 8.49 -18.38
CA THR A 442 -7.89 7.79 -19.52
C THR A 442 -6.96 7.85 -20.74
N GLY A 443 -6.87 6.74 -21.47
CA GLY A 443 -5.86 6.53 -22.52
C GLY A 443 -4.68 5.72 -22.01
N VAL A 444 -3.48 6.06 -22.47
CA VAL A 444 -2.23 5.36 -22.10
C VAL A 444 -1.56 6.08 -20.94
N THR A 445 -1.32 5.36 -19.84
CA THR A 445 -0.50 5.82 -18.72
C THR A 445 0.81 5.03 -18.68
N VAL A 446 1.92 5.74 -18.82
CA VAL A 446 3.27 5.19 -18.61
C VAL A 446 3.71 5.57 -17.20
N VAL A 447 3.93 4.60 -16.31
CA VAL A 447 4.62 4.90 -15.04
C VAL A 447 6.13 4.74 -15.27
N PRO A 448 6.92 5.78 -15.00
CA PRO A 448 8.33 5.79 -15.35
C PRO A 448 9.13 4.84 -14.45
N VAL A 449 10.25 4.33 -14.97
CA VAL A 449 11.22 3.60 -14.16
C VAL A 449 11.83 4.55 -13.12
N ASP A 450 11.87 4.12 -11.86
CA ASP A 450 12.51 4.89 -10.79
C ASP A 450 14.05 4.93 -11.02
N PRO A 451 14.69 6.12 -10.98
CA PRO A 451 16.15 6.24 -11.13
C PRO A 451 16.96 5.39 -10.16
N LEU A 452 16.43 5.09 -8.96
CA LEU A 452 17.07 4.23 -7.97
C LEU A 452 17.22 2.79 -8.46
N LEU A 453 16.23 2.28 -9.22
CA LEU A 453 16.30 0.98 -9.88
C LEU A 453 17.24 1.03 -11.09
N TYR A 454 16.98 1.97 -12.00
CA TYR A 454 17.64 2.03 -13.31
C TYR A 454 19.16 2.15 -13.20
N HIS A 455 19.65 3.02 -12.30
CA HIS A 455 21.08 3.26 -12.12
C HIS A 455 21.77 2.26 -11.19
N SER A 456 21.07 1.25 -10.67
CA SER A 456 21.67 0.25 -9.77
C SER A 456 22.83 -0.50 -10.44
N TRP A 457 22.70 -0.87 -11.72
CA TRP A 457 23.76 -1.54 -12.50
C TRP A 457 25.00 -0.68 -12.72
N GLU A 458 24.85 0.65 -12.77
CA GLU A 458 25.96 1.59 -12.91
C GLU A 458 26.64 1.86 -11.55
N ARG A 459 25.82 2.06 -10.50
CA ARG A 459 26.27 2.57 -9.20
C ARG A 459 26.63 1.47 -8.20
N ASP A 460 26.02 0.29 -8.31
CA ASP A 460 26.28 -0.88 -7.49
C ASP A 460 26.17 -2.20 -8.29
N PRO A 461 27.13 -2.47 -9.21
CA PRO A 461 27.08 -3.65 -10.08
C PRO A 461 27.01 -5.00 -9.35
N ARG A 462 27.41 -5.05 -8.07
CA ARG A 462 27.36 -6.28 -7.27
C ARG A 462 25.96 -6.53 -6.70
N GLY A 463 25.26 -5.46 -6.30
CA GLY A 463 23.89 -5.54 -5.79
C GLY A 463 22.83 -5.58 -6.88
N ALA A 464 23.11 -4.97 -8.03
CA ALA A 464 22.15 -4.79 -9.13
C ALA A 464 21.43 -6.06 -9.63
N PRO A 465 22.07 -7.25 -9.73
CA PRO A 465 21.36 -8.46 -10.12
C PRO A 465 20.21 -8.85 -9.18
N GLY A 466 20.27 -8.42 -7.92
CA GLY A 466 19.17 -8.62 -6.97
C GLY A 466 18.08 -7.56 -7.05
N VAL A 467 18.24 -6.53 -7.90
CA VAL A 467 17.33 -5.39 -8.09
C VAL A 467 16.55 -5.51 -9.39
N VAL A 468 17.25 -5.75 -10.50
CA VAL A 468 16.68 -5.99 -11.84
C VAL A 468 17.62 -6.96 -12.57
N THR A 469 17.08 -7.95 -13.27
CA THR A 469 17.83 -9.14 -13.73
C THR A 469 18.97 -8.83 -14.69
N THR A 470 18.82 -7.84 -15.56
CA THR A 470 19.86 -7.42 -16.51
C THR A 470 20.00 -5.89 -16.54
N PRO A 471 21.16 -5.34 -16.96
CA PRO A 471 21.31 -3.91 -17.17
C PRO A 471 20.34 -3.37 -18.25
N PRO A 472 19.99 -2.06 -18.19
CA PRO A 472 19.10 -1.45 -19.17
C PRO A 472 19.73 -1.44 -20.58
N SER A 473 18.90 -1.65 -21.60
CA SER A 473 19.30 -1.72 -23.01
C SER A 473 18.95 -0.45 -23.83
N ALA A 474 18.38 0.55 -23.16
CA ALA A 474 17.97 1.84 -23.70
C ALA A 474 17.99 2.91 -22.59
N PRO A 475 18.02 4.21 -22.94
CA PRO A 475 17.85 5.31 -21.98
C PRO A 475 16.59 5.18 -21.12
N ILE A 476 16.65 5.69 -19.89
CA ILE A 476 15.57 5.55 -18.89
C ILE A 476 14.22 6.06 -19.36
N ASP A 477 14.20 7.14 -20.15
CA ASP A 477 13.02 7.78 -20.73
C ASP A 477 12.36 6.94 -21.85
N HIS A 478 13.03 5.89 -22.32
CA HIS A 478 12.45 4.90 -23.21
C HIS A 478 11.97 3.64 -22.46
N CYS A 479 12.33 3.48 -21.18
CA CYS A 479 11.90 2.36 -20.34
C CYS A 479 10.68 2.76 -19.51
N PHE A 480 9.91 1.77 -19.06
CA PHE A 480 8.77 1.99 -18.18
C PHE A 480 8.73 0.94 -17.07
N ASP A 481 8.09 1.25 -15.95
CA ASP A 481 7.89 0.32 -14.85
C ASP A 481 6.58 -0.46 -15.05
N LYS A 482 5.48 0.27 -15.26
CA LYS A 482 4.18 -0.29 -15.63
C LYS A 482 3.57 0.55 -16.75
N LEU A 483 2.83 -0.10 -17.64
CA LEU A 483 2.13 0.55 -18.74
C LEU A 483 0.67 0.14 -18.71
N SER A 484 -0.23 1.09 -18.47
CA SER A 484 -1.66 0.84 -18.50
C SER A 484 -2.37 1.55 -19.63
N VAL A 485 -3.42 0.92 -20.16
CA VAL A 485 -4.34 1.52 -21.12
C VAL A 485 -5.74 1.36 -20.57
N ARG A 486 -6.49 2.46 -20.44
CA ARG A 486 -7.91 2.41 -20.08
C ARG A 486 -8.76 3.31 -20.94
N THR A 487 -9.97 2.89 -21.31
CA THR A 487 -10.89 3.73 -22.12
C THR A 487 -11.84 4.56 -21.26
N GLY A 488 -11.85 4.30 -19.95
CA GLY A 488 -12.65 4.96 -18.94
C GLY A 488 -12.47 4.27 -17.59
N TRP A 489 -13.38 4.52 -16.65
CA TRP A 489 -13.31 4.04 -15.26
C TRP A 489 -14.49 3.13 -14.88
N GLU A 490 -15.44 2.91 -15.79
CA GLU A 490 -16.58 2.03 -15.54
C GLU A 490 -16.21 0.56 -15.82
N PRO A 491 -16.90 -0.41 -15.21
CA PRO A 491 -16.65 -1.83 -15.50
C PRO A 491 -16.72 -2.20 -16.99
N ASN A 492 -17.47 -1.46 -17.81
CA ASN A 492 -17.61 -1.70 -19.24
C ASN A 492 -16.41 -1.23 -20.09
N ASP A 493 -15.56 -0.39 -19.51
CA ASP A 493 -14.39 0.15 -20.18
C ASP A 493 -13.26 -0.88 -20.24
N ASP A 494 -12.43 -0.76 -21.27
CA ASP A 494 -11.23 -1.56 -21.42
C ASP A 494 -10.20 -1.13 -20.35
N PHE A 495 -9.50 -2.11 -19.78
CA PHE A 495 -8.31 -1.92 -18.94
C PHE A 495 -7.26 -2.96 -19.35
N LEU A 496 -6.05 -2.50 -19.67
CA LEU A 496 -4.89 -3.35 -19.96
C LEU A 496 -3.73 -2.90 -19.07
N LEU A 497 -3.01 -3.84 -18.48
CA LEU A 497 -1.79 -3.58 -17.71
C LEU A 497 -0.65 -4.49 -18.20
N ILE A 498 0.49 -3.88 -18.52
CA ILE A 498 1.72 -4.55 -18.97
C ILE A 498 2.85 -4.25 -17.99
N ASP A 499 3.66 -5.27 -17.68
CA ASP A 499 4.87 -5.09 -16.89
C ASP A 499 6.03 -4.57 -17.73
N GLY A 500 6.83 -3.67 -17.18
CA GLY A 500 8.02 -3.12 -17.79
C GLY A 500 9.34 -3.56 -17.14
N LEU A 501 9.27 -4.17 -15.95
CA LEU A 501 10.44 -4.63 -15.20
C LEU A 501 10.47 -6.16 -15.09
N GLY A 502 11.68 -6.70 -14.99
CA GLY A 502 11.91 -8.12 -14.75
C GLY A 502 12.98 -8.31 -13.67
N GLY A 503 12.69 -9.18 -12.72
CA GLY A 503 13.50 -9.40 -11.52
C GLY A 503 13.10 -8.49 -10.36
N GLY A 504 13.97 -8.39 -9.36
CA GLY A 504 13.68 -7.75 -8.08
C GLY A 504 13.24 -8.76 -7.02
N SER A 505 12.82 -8.26 -5.86
CA SER A 505 12.36 -9.12 -4.76
C SER A 505 10.85 -9.31 -4.84
N HIS A 506 10.37 -10.52 -4.57
CA HIS A 506 8.93 -10.84 -4.60
C HIS A 506 8.27 -10.54 -5.96
N SER A 507 9.06 -10.51 -7.02
CA SER A 507 8.69 -10.30 -8.43
C SER A 507 9.41 -11.32 -9.30
N TYR A 508 9.02 -11.42 -10.57
CA TYR A 508 9.53 -12.44 -11.49
C TYR A 508 10.15 -11.82 -12.74
N ASP A 509 10.74 -12.66 -13.58
CA ASP A 509 11.36 -12.26 -14.83
C ASP A 509 10.32 -12.20 -15.96
N ASP A 510 9.41 -11.23 -15.86
CA ASP A 510 8.17 -11.15 -16.64
C ASP A 510 7.97 -9.82 -17.40
N ALA A 511 9.03 -9.01 -17.55
CA ALA A 511 9.01 -7.80 -18.36
C ALA A 511 8.36 -8.04 -19.74
N GLY A 512 7.44 -7.16 -20.14
CA GLY A 512 6.62 -7.29 -21.35
C GLY A 512 5.41 -8.23 -21.22
N GLY A 513 5.24 -8.88 -20.06
CA GLY A 513 4.10 -9.72 -19.69
C GLY A 513 2.80 -8.92 -19.54
N ILE A 514 1.67 -9.60 -19.78
CA ILE A 514 0.32 -9.02 -19.59
C ILE A 514 -0.15 -9.37 -18.18
N LEU A 515 -0.25 -8.36 -17.31
CA LEU A 515 -0.67 -8.54 -15.92
C LEU A 515 -2.19 -8.68 -15.80
N ASP A 516 -2.93 -7.86 -16.55
CA ASP A 516 -4.40 -7.93 -16.64
C ASP A 516 -4.86 -7.35 -17.97
N TYR A 517 -5.90 -7.96 -18.55
CA TYR A 517 -6.75 -7.34 -19.54
C TYR A 517 -8.19 -7.57 -19.12
N ALA A 518 -8.88 -6.52 -18.72
CA ALA A 518 -10.23 -6.57 -18.20
C ALA A 518 -11.20 -5.70 -19.01
N ARG A 519 -12.44 -6.17 -19.14
CA ARG A 519 -13.55 -5.43 -19.74
C ARG A 519 -14.89 -6.06 -19.34
N LEU A 520 -15.95 -5.25 -19.29
CA LEU A 520 -17.29 -5.69 -18.89
C LEU A 520 -17.31 -6.30 -17.48
N GLY A 521 -16.51 -5.77 -16.56
CA GLY A 521 -16.38 -6.30 -15.21
C GLY A 521 -15.85 -7.73 -15.16
N LEU A 522 -14.96 -8.09 -16.09
CA LEU A 522 -14.32 -9.40 -16.17
C LEU A 522 -12.85 -9.23 -16.55
N SER A 523 -11.93 -9.73 -15.73
CA SER A 523 -10.55 -10.03 -16.18
C SER A 523 -10.58 -11.19 -17.17
N LEU A 524 -9.91 -11.01 -18.30
CA LEU A 524 -9.94 -11.90 -19.45
C LEU A 524 -8.58 -12.59 -19.66
N ILE A 525 -7.52 -11.78 -19.65
CA ILE A 525 -6.13 -12.23 -19.53
C ILE A 525 -5.64 -11.80 -18.15
N VAL A 526 -4.91 -12.68 -17.48
CA VAL A 526 -4.33 -12.42 -16.16
C VAL A 526 -2.92 -12.97 -16.13
N GLN A 527 -2.13 -12.54 -15.16
CA GLN A 527 -0.92 -13.26 -14.79
C GLN A 527 -1.21 -14.30 -13.70
N GLU A 528 -1.81 -13.90 -12.57
CA GLU A 528 -2.19 -14.81 -11.46
C GLU A 528 -1.03 -15.65 -10.95
N ASP A 529 -0.04 -14.92 -10.47
CA ASP A 529 1.17 -15.47 -9.91
C ASP A 529 0.97 -16.13 -8.56
N SER A 530 1.92 -16.99 -8.22
CA SER A 530 1.98 -17.64 -6.92
C SER A 530 3.42 -17.77 -6.48
N PHE A 531 3.62 -17.75 -5.17
CA PHE A 531 4.92 -17.93 -4.52
C PHE A 531 5.73 -19.16 -5.00
N VAL A 532 5.07 -20.19 -5.52
CA VAL A 532 5.70 -21.47 -5.90
C VAL A 532 6.09 -21.51 -7.38
N HIS A 533 5.42 -20.73 -8.23
CA HIS A 533 5.51 -20.81 -9.69
C HIS A 533 6.10 -19.52 -10.26
N SER A 534 7.36 -19.25 -9.95
CA SER A 534 8.08 -18.04 -10.36
C SER A 534 8.68 -18.10 -11.77
N ALA A 535 8.62 -19.26 -12.42
CA ALA A 535 9.22 -19.45 -13.73
C ALA A 535 8.40 -18.72 -14.84
N PRO A 536 9.07 -18.10 -15.83
CA PRO A 536 8.43 -17.35 -16.92
C PRO A 536 7.38 -18.14 -17.72
N GLU A 537 7.47 -19.47 -17.78
CA GLU A 537 6.43 -20.30 -18.42
C GLU A 537 5.06 -20.24 -17.71
N HIS A 538 5.01 -19.73 -16.49
CA HIS A 538 3.79 -19.50 -15.74
C HIS A 538 3.22 -18.09 -15.96
N MET A 539 3.83 -17.28 -16.83
CA MET A 539 3.43 -15.88 -17.07
C MET A 539 2.66 -15.71 -18.38
N SER A 540 1.87 -14.64 -18.49
CA SER A 540 1.24 -14.22 -19.75
C SER A 540 2.22 -13.44 -20.65
N ALA A 541 3.31 -14.13 -21.02
CA ALA A 541 4.47 -13.57 -21.73
C ALA A 541 4.92 -14.48 -22.89
N VAL A 542 5.96 -14.05 -23.61
CA VAL A 542 6.67 -14.89 -24.59
C VAL A 542 7.95 -15.39 -23.94
N THR A 543 8.19 -16.71 -23.99
CA THR A 543 9.47 -17.29 -23.59
C THR A 543 10.29 -17.66 -24.81
N VAL A 544 11.59 -17.37 -24.77
CA VAL A 544 12.54 -17.68 -25.84
C VAL A 544 13.65 -18.56 -25.27
N ALA A 545 13.84 -19.74 -25.86
CA ALA A 545 14.98 -20.61 -25.60
C ALA A 545 15.82 -20.76 -26.88
N ARG A 546 17.14 -20.90 -26.72
CA ARG A 546 18.08 -21.10 -27.83
C ARG A 546 18.94 -22.32 -27.55
N ASP A 547 19.04 -23.21 -28.53
CA ASP A 547 19.83 -24.46 -28.46
C ASP A 547 19.46 -25.34 -27.25
N GLY A 548 18.19 -25.29 -26.83
CA GLY A 548 17.67 -26.04 -25.68
C GLY A 548 17.95 -25.41 -24.30
N GLU A 549 18.56 -24.23 -24.26
CA GLU A 549 18.87 -23.51 -23.02
C GLU A 549 17.98 -22.27 -22.86
N PHE A 550 17.57 -22.02 -21.61
CA PHE A 550 17.00 -20.74 -21.21
C PHE A 550 18.14 -19.73 -21.02
N GLY A 551 17.97 -18.52 -21.58
CA GLY A 551 18.91 -17.41 -21.38
C GLY A 551 18.45 -16.46 -20.28
N GLU A 552 19.29 -15.46 -19.96
CA GLU A 552 18.88 -14.34 -19.12
C GLU A 552 17.71 -13.59 -19.76
N ILE A 553 16.75 -13.19 -18.93
CA ILE A 553 15.56 -12.46 -19.37
C ILE A 553 15.81 -10.97 -19.19
N PRO A 554 15.60 -10.15 -20.23
CA PRO A 554 15.87 -8.72 -20.12
C PRO A 554 14.99 -8.05 -19.07
N GLY A 555 15.61 -7.39 -18.09
CA GLY A 555 14.91 -6.79 -16.96
C GLY A 555 14.27 -5.42 -17.22
N PHE A 556 14.44 -4.85 -18.42
CA PHE A 556 13.84 -3.57 -18.81
C PHE A 556 13.17 -3.65 -20.18
N ALA A 557 11.86 -3.44 -20.21
CA ALA A 557 11.10 -3.28 -21.43
C ALA A 557 11.26 -1.85 -21.98
N VAL A 558 11.41 -1.73 -23.30
CA VAL A 558 11.57 -0.47 -24.02
C VAL A 558 10.30 -0.13 -24.78
N LEU A 559 9.71 1.04 -24.55
CA LEU A 559 8.56 1.56 -25.29
C LEU A 559 9.04 2.31 -26.55
N GLU A 560 8.92 1.67 -27.71
CA GLU A 560 9.35 2.22 -29.01
C GLU A 560 8.26 3.07 -29.70
N ALA A 561 6.98 2.81 -29.41
CA ALA A 561 5.86 3.60 -29.92
C ALA A 561 4.71 3.66 -28.91
N ASN A 562 4.09 4.84 -28.83
CA ASN A 562 2.87 5.10 -28.08
C ASN A 562 2.02 6.08 -28.90
N GLU A 563 1.08 5.54 -29.67
CA GLU A 563 0.27 6.30 -30.62
C GLU A 563 -1.20 6.06 -30.31
N THR A 564 -2.00 7.12 -30.34
CA THR A 564 -3.46 7.05 -30.27
C THR A 564 -4.03 7.82 -31.45
N ASP A 565 -4.88 7.18 -32.26
CA ASP A 565 -5.49 7.82 -33.42
C ASP A 565 -6.74 8.65 -33.03
N GLY A 566 -7.33 9.34 -34.01
CA GLY A 566 -8.52 10.17 -33.78
C GLY A 566 -9.79 9.39 -33.45
N GLU A 567 -9.79 8.06 -33.59
CA GLU A 567 -10.88 7.16 -33.19
C GLU A 567 -10.66 6.59 -31.78
N GLY A 568 -9.51 6.91 -31.15
CA GLY A 568 -9.12 6.39 -29.84
C GLY A 568 -8.47 5.01 -29.90
N ASN A 569 -8.15 4.48 -31.08
CA ASN A 569 -7.41 3.22 -31.18
C ASN A 569 -5.97 3.47 -30.72
N VAL A 570 -5.47 2.57 -29.88
CA VAL A 570 -4.14 2.66 -29.29
C VAL A 570 -3.21 1.68 -29.98
N TYR A 571 -2.03 2.16 -30.38
CA TYR A 571 -0.91 1.35 -30.84
C TYR A 571 0.29 1.53 -29.91
N LEU A 572 0.76 0.42 -29.35
CA LEU A 572 1.97 0.36 -28.54
C LEU A 572 2.97 -0.60 -29.19
N ARG A 573 4.25 -0.27 -29.07
CA ARG A 573 5.34 -1.15 -29.49
C ARG A 573 6.37 -1.26 -28.39
N ILE A 574 6.54 -2.46 -27.85
CA ILE A 574 7.44 -2.75 -26.74
C ILE A 574 8.54 -3.70 -27.23
N ARG A 575 9.78 -3.52 -26.76
CA ARG A 575 10.90 -4.41 -27.05
C ARG A 575 11.65 -4.84 -25.79
N LEU A 576 11.98 -6.12 -25.73
CA LEU A 576 13.03 -6.69 -24.89
C LEU A 576 14.20 -7.10 -25.80
N LYS A 577 15.39 -6.56 -25.56
CA LYS A 577 16.60 -6.84 -26.35
C LYS A 577 17.41 -7.97 -25.75
N ASP A 578 18.09 -8.74 -26.59
CA ASP A 578 19.06 -9.77 -26.18
C ASP A 578 18.47 -10.92 -25.29
N TYR A 579 17.16 -11.17 -25.38
CA TYR A 579 16.52 -12.32 -24.76
C TYR A 579 16.97 -13.62 -25.43
N ALA A 580 17.81 -14.40 -24.74
CA ALA A 580 18.39 -15.65 -25.26
C ALA A 580 19.06 -15.47 -26.65
N GLY A 581 19.69 -14.31 -26.89
CA GLY A 581 20.32 -13.96 -28.17
C GLY A 581 19.35 -13.55 -29.28
N ALA A 582 18.11 -13.19 -28.94
CA ALA A 582 17.11 -12.61 -29.84
C ALA A 582 16.50 -11.32 -29.26
N ASP A 583 15.88 -10.50 -30.10
CA ASP A 583 14.98 -9.45 -29.61
C ASP A 583 13.54 -9.97 -29.62
N TRP A 584 12.80 -9.74 -28.54
CA TRP A 584 11.34 -9.90 -28.52
C TRP A 584 10.68 -8.53 -28.68
N VAL A 585 9.84 -8.39 -29.70
CA VAL A 585 9.01 -7.21 -29.91
C VAL A 585 7.54 -7.61 -29.75
N ARG A 586 6.81 -6.87 -28.93
CA ARG A 586 5.36 -6.97 -28.78
C ARG A 586 4.70 -5.71 -29.30
N GLU A 587 3.87 -5.86 -30.33
CA GLU A 587 2.98 -4.80 -30.81
C GLU A 587 1.59 -5.04 -30.26
N ILE A 588 1.00 -3.99 -29.68
CA ILE A 588 -0.32 -4.03 -29.05
C ILE A 588 -1.22 -3.05 -29.79
N HIS A 589 -2.33 -3.55 -30.34
CA HIS A 589 -3.38 -2.71 -30.91
C HIS A 589 -4.65 -2.88 -30.08
N LEU A 590 -5.02 -1.85 -29.33
CA LEU A 590 -6.28 -1.82 -28.59
C LEU A 590 -7.31 -1.03 -29.40
N PHE A 591 -8.41 -1.69 -29.72
CA PHE A 591 -9.58 -1.13 -30.38
C PHE A 591 -10.69 -0.99 -29.33
N PRO A 592 -10.93 0.22 -28.80
CA PRO A 592 -11.87 0.45 -27.71
C PRO A 592 -13.22 -0.21 -27.95
N GLY A 593 -13.76 -0.87 -26.94
CA GLY A 593 -15.08 -1.49 -27.05
C GLY A 593 -15.18 -2.66 -28.04
N THR A 594 -14.06 -3.11 -28.65
CA THR A 594 -14.05 -4.19 -29.65
C THR A 594 -13.07 -5.33 -29.41
N CYS A 595 -11.77 -5.06 -29.31
CA CYS A 595 -10.72 -6.09 -29.17
C CYS A 595 -9.36 -5.51 -28.83
N VAL A 596 -8.48 -6.34 -28.24
CA VAL A 596 -7.03 -6.13 -28.24
C VAL A 596 -6.37 -7.16 -29.16
N VAL A 597 -5.32 -6.73 -29.87
CA VAL A 597 -4.49 -7.58 -30.73
C VAL A 597 -3.05 -7.50 -30.27
N PHE A 598 -2.46 -8.65 -29.95
CA PHE A 598 -1.04 -8.80 -29.66
C PHE A 598 -0.34 -9.43 -30.86
N ASN A 599 0.73 -8.78 -31.33
CA ASN A 599 1.59 -9.27 -32.39
C ASN A 599 3.02 -9.39 -31.86
N ASP A 600 3.45 -10.63 -31.60
CA ASP A 600 4.76 -10.93 -31.07
C ASP A 600 5.72 -11.32 -32.20
N THR A 601 6.89 -10.66 -32.26
CA THR A 601 7.96 -10.92 -33.22
C THR A 601 9.26 -11.20 -32.47
N VAL A 602 9.84 -12.39 -32.69
CA VAL A 602 11.18 -12.75 -32.18
C VAL A 602 12.20 -12.65 -33.30
N ILE A 603 13.24 -11.84 -33.10
CA ILE A 603 14.28 -11.53 -34.10
C ILE A 603 15.59 -12.13 -33.62
N ALA A 604 15.98 -13.28 -34.17
CA ALA A 604 17.27 -13.90 -33.86
C ALA A 604 18.45 -12.95 -34.20
N LYS A 605 19.26 -12.63 -33.19
CA LYS A 605 20.49 -11.82 -33.33
C LYS A 605 21.73 -12.70 -33.43
N GLN A 606 21.64 -13.91 -32.88
CA GLN A 606 22.65 -14.94 -32.93
C GLN A 606 22.13 -16.16 -33.70
N ALA A 607 23.03 -16.95 -34.28
CA ALA A 607 22.63 -18.23 -34.84
C ALA A 607 22.29 -19.22 -33.71
N GLY A 608 21.35 -20.12 -33.98
CA GLY A 608 20.90 -21.17 -33.06
C GLY A 608 19.51 -21.69 -33.44
N ASP A 609 19.11 -22.78 -32.81
CA ASP A 609 17.76 -23.32 -32.90
C ASP A 609 16.89 -22.69 -31.81
N TYR A 610 15.83 -22.01 -32.20
CA TYR A 610 14.97 -21.26 -31.27
C TYR A 610 13.65 -21.98 -31.01
N ALA A 611 13.29 -22.10 -29.73
CA ALA A 611 11.94 -22.42 -29.29
C ALA A 611 11.29 -21.15 -28.75
N VAL A 612 10.12 -20.80 -29.29
CA VAL A 612 9.37 -19.60 -28.92
C VAL A 612 7.96 -20.02 -28.55
N GLU A 613 7.55 -19.67 -27.32
CA GLU A 613 6.21 -19.99 -26.82
C GLU A 613 5.55 -18.71 -26.31
N ALA A 614 4.33 -18.44 -26.80
CA ALA A 614 3.49 -17.36 -26.30
C ALA A 614 2.39 -17.94 -25.43
N ARG A 615 2.30 -17.50 -24.18
CA ARG A 615 1.31 -18.01 -23.22
C ARG A 615 0.35 -16.90 -22.81
N PHE A 616 -0.90 -17.27 -22.65
CA PHE A 616 -1.98 -16.41 -22.21
C PHE A 616 -2.76 -17.15 -21.14
N ARG A 617 -2.73 -16.64 -19.93
CA ARG A 617 -3.50 -17.20 -18.82
C ARG A 617 -4.82 -16.47 -18.73
N THR A 618 -5.85 -17.22 -18.39
CA THR A 618 -7.20 -16.72 -18.21
C THR A 618 -7.77 -17.36 -16.94
N PRO A 619 -8.59 -16.63 -16.16
CA PRO A 619 -9.23 -17.20 -14.98
C PRO A 619 -10.38 -18.17 -15.33
N ALA A 620 -10.64 -18.38 -16.62
CA ALA A 620 -11.75 -19.16 -17.13
C ALA A 620 -11.31 -20.52 -17.68
N HIS A 621 -12.17 -21.53 -17.57
CA HIS A 621 -12.03 -22.74 -18.38
C HIS A 621 -12.30 -22.42 -19.85
N LEU A 622 -11.39 -22.79 -20.75
CA LEU A 622 -11.47 -22.52 -22.18
C LEU A 622 -11.81 -23.79 -22.97
N ASP A 623 -12.76 -23.67 -23.89
CA ASP A 623 -12.99 -24.63 -24.96
C ASP A 623 -12.06 -24.31 -26.13
N LEU A 624 -11.26 -25.29 -26.56
CA LEU A 624 -10.34 -25.15 -27.69
C LEU A 624 -10.94 -25.78 -28.96
N ASP A 625 -11.03 -24.99 -30.03
CA ASP A 625 -11.45 -25.44 -31.36
C ASP A 625 -10.51 -24.87 -32.44
N GLY A 626 -9.54 -25.68 -32.85
CA GLY A 626 -8.55 -25.34 -33.86
C GLY A 626 -7.66 -24.16 -33.45
N ARG A 627 -8.04 -22.95 -33.85
CA ARG A 627 -7.30 -21.70 -33.60
C ARG A 627 -8.01 -20.73 -32.66
N GLU A 628 -9.19 -21.11 -32.20
CA GLU A 628 -10.00 -20.35 -31.26
C GLU A 628 -9.97 -21.04 -29.90
N ALA A 629 -9.74 -20.26 -28.85
CA ALA A 629 -10.07 -20.61 -27.49
C ALA A 629 -11.23 -19.72 -27.04
N ARG A 630 -12.31 -20.29 -26.50
CA ARG A 630 -13.47 -19.51 -26.07
C ARG A 630 -13.97 -19.93 -24.71
N CYS A 631 -14.59 -19.00 -24.01
CA CYS A 631 -15.39 -19.29 -22.81
C CYS A 631 -16.58 -18.33 -22.75
N THR A 632 -17.60 -18.71 -21.98
CA THR A 632 -18.70 -17.82 -21.64
C THR A 632 -18.71 -17.61 -20.14
N ARG A 633 -18.73 -16.35 -19.72
CA ARG A 633 -18.80 -15.94 -18.32
C ARG A 633 -19.92 -14.94 -18.13
N ARG A 634 -20.49 -14.91 -16.92
CA ARG A 634 -21.49 -13.93 -16.55
C ARG A 634 -20.80 -12.66 -16.02
N SER A 635 -20.95 -11.58 -16.77
CA SER A 635 -20.56 -10.24 -16.39
C SER A 635 -21.61 -9.60 -15.48
N PRO A 636 -21.20 -8.85 -14.44
CA PRO A 636 -22.12 -8.07 -13.62
C PRO A 636 -22.79 -6.93 -14.40
N SER A 637 -22.13 -6.39 -15.43
CA SER A 637 -22.61 -5.23 -16.19
C SER A 637 -23.25 -5.59 -17.54
N ALA A 638 -22.96 -6.76 -18.11
CA ALA A 638 -23.34 -7.11 -19.48
C ALA A 638 -24.17 -8.41 -19.63
N GLY A 639 -24.33 -9.20 -18.56
CA GLY A 639 -24.95 -10.53 -18.63
C GLY A 639 -23.96 -11.57 -19.16
N ASP A 640 -24.41 -12.53 -19.97
CA ASP A 640 -23.49 -13.53 -20.52
C ASP A 640 -22.60 -12.92 -21.61
N VAL A 641 -21.29 -13.07 -21.41
CA VAL A 641 -20.23 -12.57 -22.29
C VAL A 641 -19.43 -13.76 -22.79
N THR A 642 -19.39 -13.94 -24.11
CA THR A 642 -18.47 -14.88 -24.73
C THR A 642 -17.16 -14.18 -25.04
N PHE A 643 -16.08 -14.65 -24.44
CA PHE A 643 -14.71 -14.25 -24.69
C PHE A 643 -14.05 -15.22 -25.66
N ARG A 644 -13.24 -14.69 -26.59
CA ARG A 644 -12.51 -15.48 -27.59
C ARG A 644 -11.07 -15.01 -27.72
N ILE A 645 -10.13 -15.95 -27.74
CA ILE A 645 -8.74 -15.76 -28.13
C ILE A 645 -8.55 -16.50 -29.45
N GLU A 646 -8.19 -15.78 -30.50
CA GLU A 646 -8.04 -16.34 -31.84
C GLU A 646 -6.61 -16.13 -32.36
N THR A 647 -5.96 -17.19 -32.84
CA THR A 647 -4.70 -17.07 -33.58
C THR A 647 -4.97 -16.76 -35.06
N CYS A 648 -4.57 -15.58 -35.50
CA CYS A 648 -4.69 -15.11 -36.87
C CYS A 648 -3.40 -15.42 -37.65
N ARG A 649 -3.51 -16.04 -38.84
CA ARG A 649 -2.35 -16.16 -39.75
C ARG A 649 -2.09 -14.84 -40.45
N SER A 650 -0.85 -14.34 -40.34
CA SER A 650 -0.28 -13.43 -41.34
C SER A 650 -0.03 -14.21 -42.64
N TRP A 651 -0.58 -13.73 -43.76
CA TRP A 651 -0.49 -14.42 -45.06
C TRP A 651 0.85 -14.21 -45.78
N LYS A 652 1.83 -13.52 -45.17
CA LYS A 652 3.05 -13.10 -45.86
C LYS A 652 4.37 -13.50 -45.19
N ILE A 653 4.38 -13.88 -43.91
CA ILE A 653 5.61 -14.23 -43.18
C ILE A 653 5.34 -15.44 -42.27
N PRO A 654 6.04 -16.58 -42.41
CA PRO A 654 5.73 -17.83 -41.69
C PRO A 654 5.90 -17.82 -40.17
N SER A 655 6.48 -16.77 -39.58
CA SER A 655 6.95 -16.72 -38.19
C SER A 655 6.24 -15.66 -37.33
N ILE A 656 4.98 -15.31 -37.67
CA ILE A 656 4.20 -14.30 -36.94
C ILE A 656 3.00 -14.96 -36.26
N CYS A 657 2.91 -14.83 -34.93
CA CYS A 657 1.71 -15.14 -34.17
C CYS A 657 0.94 -13.84 -33.90
N VAL A 658 -0.23 -13.68 -34.54
CA VAL A 658 -1.16 -12.58 -34.24
C VAL A 658 -2.28 -13.16 -33.39
N ILE A 659 -2.46 -12.67 -32.17
CA ILE A 659 -3.55 -13.11 -31.31
C ILE A 659 -4.57 -11.99 -31.21
N ARG A 660 -5.79 -12.30 -31.66
CA ARG A 660 -6.93 -11.39 -31.60
C ARG A 660 -7.85 -11.84 -30.50
N ILE A 661 -8.19 -10.91 -29.61
CA ILE A 661 -9.10 -11.16 -28.52
C ILE A 661 -10.43 -10.45 -28.78
N ARG A 662 -11.53 -11.16 -29.02
CA ARG A 662 -12.87 -10.58 -29.28
C ARG A 662 -13.89 -10.97 -28.21
N TRP A 663 -14.92 -10.14 -28.07
CA TRP A 663 -16.14 -10.49 -27.33
C TRP A 663 -17.39 -10.32 -28.19
N ILE A 664 -18.42 -11.08 -27.85
CA ILE A 664 -19.77 -10.93 -28.40
C ILE A 664 -20.75 -11.03 -27.23
N ARG A 665 -21.65 -10.05 -27.12
CA ARG A 665 -22.80 -10.13 -26.21
C ARG A 665 -23.79 -11.10 -26.80
N THR A 666 -24.05 -12.23 -26.14
CA THR A 666 -25.05 -13.19 -26.58
C THR A 666 -26.43 -12.70 -26.14
N TYR A 667 -27.23 -12.22 -27.09
CA TYR A 667 -28.66 -12.02 -26.85
C TYR A 667 -29.38 -13.36 -26.98
N GLY A 668 -30.33 -13.62 -26.08
CA GLY A 668 -31.25 -14.76 -26.20
C GLY A 668 -31.92 -14.79 -27.57
N GLU A 669 -32.11 -15.99 -28.08
CA GLU A 669 -32.61 -16.34 -29.42
C GLU A 669 -33.60 -15.29 -29.99
N ASN A 670 -33.17 -14.63 -31.09
CA ASN A 670 -33.94 -13.82 -32.07
C ASN A 670 -33.29 -12.47 -32.48
N GLY A 671 -31.95 -12.38 -32.58
CA GLY A 671 -31.26 -11.23 -33.17
C GLY A 671 -30.24 -11.63 -34.23
N THR A 672 -30.49 -11.25 -35.49
CA THR A 672 -29.62 -11.53 -36.65
C THR A 672 -28.24 -10.87 -36.55
N MET A 673 -27.18 -11.64 -36.87
CA MET A 673 -25.80 -11.14 -36.96
C MET A 673 -25.59 -10.17 -38.14
N PRO A 674 -24.76 -9.10 -38.00
CA PRO A 674 -24.22 -8.37 -39.14
C PRO A 674 -23.05 -9.15 -39.77
N THR A 675 -23.07 -9.32 -41.09
CA THR A 675 -22.04 -10.03 -41.86
C THR A 675 -20.75 -9.22 -42.02
N THR A 676 -19.62 -9.93 -41.96
CA THR A 676 -18.25 -9.48 -42.14
C THR A 676 -17.93 -9.11 -43.60
N SER A 677 -17.99 -7.84 -43.98
CA SER A 677 -17.33 -7.38 -45.23
C SER A 677 -16.93 -5.90 -45.24
N SER A 678 -15.80 -5.53 -44.63
CA SER A 678 -15.12 -4.25 -44.94
C SER A 678 -13.73 -4.12 -44.30
N TYR A 679 -12.80 -5.06 -44.53
CA TYR A 679 -11.38 -4.83 -44.21
C TYR A 679 -10.45 -5.45 -45.27
N ARG A 680 -10.32 -4.78 -46.41
CA ARG A 680 -9.25 -5.01 -47.40
C ARG A 680 -8.79 -3.70 -47.99
N ARG A 681 -7.98 -2.94 -47.25
CA ARG A 681 -7.01 -1.97 -47.75
C ARG A 681 -6.31 -1.35 -46.55
N LEU A 682 -5.05 -1.71 -46.32
CA LEU A 682 -3.99 -0.92 -45.63
C LEU A 682 -2.84 -1.87 -45.27
N TRP A 683 -2.18 -2.48 -46.25
CA TRP A 683 -0.89 -3.18 -46.06
C TRP A 683 -0.13 -3.21 -47.40
N ARG A 684 0.45 -2.07 -47.79
CA ARG A 684 1.47 -1.98 -48.85
C ARG A 684 2.47 -0.89 -48.49
N GLY A 685 3.62 -1.29 -47.95
CA GLY A 685 4.76 -0.40 -47.75
C GLY A 685 5.83 -0.96 -46.81
N ALA A 686 6.56 -2.00 -47.23
CA ALA A 686 7.86 -2.34 -46.63
C ALA A 686 8.75 -3.04 -47.69
N PRO A 687 10.06 -2.72 -47.80
CA PRO A 687 10.95 -3.27 -48.82
C PRO A 687 11.35 -4.72 -48.50
N SER A 688 11.40 -5.54 -49.55
CA SER A 688 11.71 -6.96 -49.50
C SER A 688 13.20 -7.25 -49.64
N THR A 689 13.89 -7.71 -48.59
CA THR A 689 15.10 -8.55 -48.71
C THR A 689 15.45 -9.28 -47.40
N TRP A 690 14.75 -10.38 -47.04
CA TRP A 690 15.28 -11.41 -46.14
C TRP A 690 14.71 -12.78 -46.53
N LYS A 691 15.57 -13.78 -46.77
CA LYS A 691 15.18 -15.15 -47.14
C LYS A 691 14.89 -15.97 -45.88
N PRO A 692 13.77 -16.72 -45.80
CA PRO A 692 13.51 -17.63 -44.69
C PRO A 692 14.22 -18.97 -44.88
N VAL A 693 14.80 -19.49 -43.80
CA VAL A 693 15.24 -20.89 -43.65
C VAL A 693 14.03 -21.71 -43.16
N ARG A 694 13.81 -22.89 -43.74
CA ARG A 694 12.74 -23.83 -43.36
C ARG A 694 13.26 -24.76 -42.24
N ALA A 695 12.48 -24.94 -41.18
CA ALA A 695 12.59 -26.09 -40.29
C ALA A 695 11.28 -26.88 -40.29
N CYS A 696 11.40 -28.21 -40.35
CA CYS A 696 10.31 -29.19 -40.39
C CYS A 696 9.81 -29.52 -38.98
N VAL A 697 8.48 -29.74 -38.92
CA VAL A 697 7.58 -30.30 -37.89
C VAL A 697 8.16 -30.62 -36.52
#